data_AF-A0A1V5WNV4-F1
#
_entry.id   AF-A0A1V5WNV4-F1
#
_cell.length_a   1.000
_cell.length_b   1.000
_cell.length_c   1.000
_cell.angle_alpha   90.00
_cell.angle_beta   90.00
_cell.angle_gamma   90.00
#
_symmetry.space_group_name_H-M   'P 1'
#
loop_
_entity.id
_entity.type
_entity.pdbx_description
1 polymer ?
#
loop_
_entity_poly.entity_id
_entity_poly.type
_entity_poly.pdbx_seq_one_letter_code
_entity_poly.pdbx_strand_id
1 'polypeptide(L)'
;MAYRIALVLKYLDEEYQASIFRGAAAEAERLGMELICIQGDQFDQSISGSSFFFSSSSALRLDGVLFLSSILLDNNTGNISSRLKNIFPTIPLVSIGTALKGIPSIVCETTRPIADLVHHLVSDHGYRRFLYLGGPRGNHDNRVREEAFTKTILGKKWSANTCTLAIRNGELFSETAGLQLIKQYCNDHSERDIDVILAGSDDMAAGIRKYLRTGAPESWRDCPLTGFDDIPLAATQPLALTTIHQPTERMGAAAARALHDVLHGSKTAPVLEIPGRTVLRNSCGCQGYTVSVPPEESERALRREQFLRDVSYFGQEIMGASSAEALERPLREFLTNVASRDFALVLYDSPVSSIPDKGRIQLHVSPLAGTQPFRDMTLRSMDELFDSLLKNPVNAGTPRCLFHLRAGDYRLGFVLYSVDQSAHTYMSVSGMFLSHAVNRLFELEHEQDRARELEREVEKRTRELKEEARKRREVEEAVLKISDLERLRFSLDLHDDICQRLAAMTMICKCAADSDPTMKTLFDMANETLRKTRQYAHESFPVEIDSLDLSDALNRLCSDMDTAEKPVISFTRSGRTRPLTREQKINVFRITQEALQNVVKHAEAGKVTVQLDYGTSSVTLAITDDGHGYEQNGKEPALRKNRRRPRGLGIRSMEYRAHQMDGSFTITGKKGKGTRIEVVIPVTGGEQ
;
A
#
# COMPACT_ATOMS: atom_id res chain seq x y z
N MET A 1 33.61 16.06 -31.31
CA MET A 1 32.98 15.44 -30.13
C MET A 1 33.00 13.94 -30.36
N ALA A 2 33.18 13.13 -29.31
CA ALA A 2 33.04 11.69 -29.41
C ALA A 2 31.59 11.34 -29.75
N TYR A 3 31.37 10.38 -30.66
CA TYR A 3 30.01 9.88 -30.92
C TYR A 3 29.49 9.14 -29.70
N ARG A 4 28.24 9.39 -29.33
CA ARG A 4 27.54 8.69 -28.26
C ARG A 4 26.65 7.61 -28.83
N ILE A 5 26.93 6.37 -28.49
CA ILE A 5 26.19 5.21 -28.95
C ILE A 5 25.53 4.49 -27.79
N ALA A 6 24.41 3.82 -28.06
CA ALA A 6 23.76 2.95 -27.08
C ALA A 6 23.89 1.47 -27.45
N LEU A 7 24.05 0.59 -26.46
CA LEU A 7 23.80 -0.84 -26.60
C LEU A 7 22.53 -1.20 -25.82
N VAL A 8 21.58 -1.81 -26.51
CA VAL A 8 20.27 -2.16 -25.95
C VAL A 8 20.20 -3.65 -25.71
N LEU A 9 19.93 -4.01 -24.47
CA LEU A 9 19.86 -5.40 -24.04
C LEU A 9 18.85 -5.57 -22.90
N LYS A 10 18.58 -6.81 -22.51
CA LYS A 10 17.61 -7.10 -21.45
C LYS A 10 18.21 -6.82 -20.08
N TYR A 11 19.23 -7.60 -19.71
CA TYR A 11 19.94 -7.50 -18.44
C TYR A 11 21.41 -7.95 -18.59
N LEU A 12 22.31 -7.44 -17.75
CA LEU A 12 23.74 -7.83 -17.71
C LEU A 12 24.04 -8.97 -16.71
N ASP A 13 23.02 -9.64 -16.19
CA ASP A 13 23.15 -10.83 -15.34
C ASP A 13 23.22 -12.15 -16.14
N GLU A 14 22.91 -12.10 -17.44
CA GLU A 14 23.09 -13.20 -18.39
C GLU A 14 24.45 -13.13 -19.10
N GLU A 15 25.24 -14.21 -19.06
CA GLU A 15 26.62 -14.21 -19.57
C GLU A 15 26.71 -13.94 -21.09
N TYR A 16 25.73 -14.40 -21.86
CA TYR A 16 25.65 -14.14 -23.30
C TYR A 16 25.62 -12.63 -23.59
N GLN A 17 24.70 -11.90 -22.92
CA GLN A 17 24.53 -10.46 -23.10
C GLN A 17 25.71 -9.68 -22.51
N ALA A 18 26.20 -10.10 -21.35
CA ALA A 18 27.38 -9.51 -20.71
C ALA A 18 28.62 -9.61 -21.61
N SER A 19 28.85 -10.75 -22.28
CA SER A 19 29.96 -10.93 -23.21
C SER A 19 29.87 -10.02 -24.43
N ILE A 20 28.69 -9.89 -25.04
CA ILE A 20 28.47 -8.94 -26.14
C ILE A 20 28.78 -7.51 -25.68
N PHE A 21 28.29 -7.12 -24.50
CA PHE A 21 28.57 -5.80 -23.94
C PHE A 21 30.07 -5.57 -23.70
N ARG A 22 30.81 -6.53 -23.14
CA ARG A 22 32.28 -6.41 -22.95
C ARG A 22 33.00 -6.14 -24.26
N GLY A 23 32.65 -6.90 -25.31
CA GLY A 23 33.22 -6.72 -26.65
C GLY A 23 32.89 -5.36 -27.26
N ALA A 24 31.64 -4.92 -27.15
CA ALA A 24 31.20 -3.62 -27.66
C ALA A 24 31.85 -2.46 -26.89
N ALA A 25 31.97 -2.58 -25.56
CA ALA A 25 32.58 -1.57 -24.69
C ALA A 25 34.07 -1.39 -24.99
N ALA A 26 34.84 -2.48 -25.05
CA ALA A 26 36.27 -2.43 -25.35
C ALA A 26 36.55 -1.82 -26.73
N GLU A 27 35.71 -2.16 -27.73
CA GLU A 27 35.87 -1.60 -29.07
C GLU A 27 35.41 -0.14 -29.17
N ALA A 28 34.33 0.25 -28.48
CA ALA A 28 33.89 1.63 -28.42
C ALA A 28 34.95 2.53 -27.78
N GLU A 29 35.57 2.08 -26.68
CA GLU A 29 36.70 2.76 -26.04
C GLU A 29 37.87 2.91 -27.02
N ARG A 30 38.26 1.83 -27.72
CA ARG A 30 39.33 1.85 -28.74
C ARG A 30 39.06 2.83 -29.89
N LEU A 31 37.79 3.02 -30.25
CA LEU A 31 37.34 3.92 -31.31
C LEU A 31 37.02 5.34 -30.82
N GLY A 32 37.15 5.62 -29.51
CA GLY A 32 36.85 6.93 -28.94
C GLY A 32 35.36 7.29 -28.97
N MET A 33 34.46 6.30 -28.90
CA MET A 33 33.01 6.50 -28.77
C MET A 33 32.57 6.36 -27.31
N GLU A 34 31.55 7.13 -26.90
CA GLU A 34 30.90 6.99 -25.61
C GLU A 34 29.81 5.90 -25.71
N LEU A 35 29.97 4.80 -24.96
CA LEU A 35 28.95 3.72 -24.92
C LEU A 35 28.05 3.85 -23.69
N ILE A 36 26.73 3.88 -23.94
CA ILE A 36 25.69 3.77 -22.90
C ILE A 36 24.95 2.44 -23.08
N CYS A 37 25.09 1.52 -22.13
CA CYS A 37 24.28 0.31 -22.07
C CYS A 37 22.93 0.62 -21.46
N ILE A 38 21.83 0.27 -22.13
CA ILE A 38 20.47 0.49 -21.65
C ILE A 38 19.78 -0.86 -21.44
N GLN A 39 19.32 -1.10 -20.21
CA GLN A 39 18.73 -2.36 -19.75
C GLN A 39 17.22 -2.25 -19.56
N GLY A 40 16.45 -3.27 -19.97
CA GLY A 40 14.99 -3.32 -19.78
C GLY A 40 14.32 -4.64 -20.21
N ASP A 41 13.15 -4.93 -19.66
CA ASP A 41 12.44 -6.23 -19.80
C ASP A 41 11.36 -6.29 -20.89
N GLN A 42 10.70 -5.18 -21.21
CA GLN A 42 9.57 -5.17 -22.15
C GLN A 42 9.99 -4.77 -23.58
N PHE A 43 10.62 -5.70 -24.28
CA PHE A 43 10.77 -5.64 -25.74
C PHE A 43 9.66 -6.43 -26.48
N ASP A 44 8.83 -7.17 -25.74
CA ASP A 44 8.15 -8.36 -26.26
C ASP A 44 6.71 -8.21 -26.78
N GLN A 45 5.95 -7.20 -26.39
CA GLN A 45 4.50 -7.20 -26.72
C GLN A 45 3.95 -5.88 -27.23
N SER A 46 4.66 -4.78 -27.04
CA SER A 46 4.49 -3.60 -27.88
C SER A 46 5.82 -2.86 -27.93
N ILE A 47 6.51 -2.95 -29.06
CA ILE A 47 7.36 -1.84 -29.49
C ILE A 47 6.40 -0.72 -29.91
N SER A 48 5.62 -0.21 -28.94
CA SER A 48 4.93 1.07 -29.03
C SER A 48 6.00 2.11 -28.73
N GLY A 49 5.98 3.25 -29.42
CA GLY A 49 6.90 4.37 -29.14
C GLY A 49 6.85 4.90 -27.70
N SER A 50 5.95 4.36 -26.87
CA SER A 50 5.78 4.66 -25.44
C SER A 50 6.65 3.82 -24.48
N SER A 51 7.42 2.82 -24.91
CA SER A 51 8.35 2.11 -24.00
C SER A 51 9.47 3.05 -23.50
N PHE A 52 9.81 2.97 -22.21
CA PHE A 52 10.74 3.87 -21.51
C PHE A 52 12.11 3.95 -22.21
N PHE A 53 12.55 2.84 -22.79
CA PHE A 53 13.79 2.77 -23.55
C PHE A 53 13.83 3.82 -24.67
N PHE A 54 12.73 3.99 -25.40
CA PHE A 54 12.67 4.81 -26.60
C PHE A 54 12.52 6.30 -26.31
N SER A 55 11.72 6.71 -25.32
CA SER A 55 11.60 8.15 -25.00
C SER A 55 12.84 8.72 -24.30
N SER A 56 13.73 7.87 -23.77
CA SER A 56 15.04 8.30 -23.23
C SER A 56 16.07 8.61 -24.33
N SER A 57 15.88 8.09 -25.55
CA SER A 57 16.88 8.17 -26.61
C SER A 57 17.15 9.59 -27.12
N SER A 58 16.10 10.43 -27.19
CA SER A 58 16.22 11.84 -27.56
C SER A 58 16.99 12.62 -26.50
N ALA A 59 16.65 12.40 -25.21
CA ALA A 59 17.28 13.09 -24.09
C ALA A 59 18.75 12.68 -23.89
N LEU A 60 19.08 11.44 -24.25
CA LEU A 60 20.46 10.95 -24.26
C LEU A 60 21.30 11.49 -25.43
N ARG A 61 20.71 12.13 -26.44
CA ARG A 61 21.39 12.63 -27.65
C ARG A 61 22.28 11.57 -28.30
N LEU A 62 21.67 10.43 -28.60
CA LEU A 62 22.37 9.30 -29.21
C LEU A 62 22.65 9.55 -30.69
N ASP A 63 23.89 9.27 -31.11
CA ASP A 63 24.31 9.29 -32.50
C ASP A 63 24.07 7.94 -33.18
N GLY A 64 24.06 6.83 -32.44
CA GLY A 64 23.86 5.49 -32.99
C GLY A 64 23.38 4.46 -31.96
N VAL A 65 22.77 3.37 -32.43
CA VAL A 65 22.24 2.30 -31.55
C VAL A 65 22.63 0.92 -32.04
N LEU A 66 23.22 0.14 -31.13
CA LEU A 66 23.42 -1.31 -31.24
C LEU A 66 22.25 -2.01 -30.55
N PHE A 67 21.66 -3.01 -31.20
CA PHE A 67 20.48 -3.69 -30.68
C PHE A 67 20.63 -5.21 -30.76
N LEU A 68 20.42 -5.92 -29.65
CA LEU A 68 20.39 -7.38 -29.64
C LEU A 68 19.03 -7.87 -30.16
N SER A 69 18.98 -8.46 -31.35
CA SER A 69 17.71 -8.97 -31.89
C SER A 69 17.18 -10.18 -31.12
N SER A 70 18.03 -10.88 -30.38
CA SER A 70 17.67 -12.07 -29.60
C SER A 70 16.70 -11.77 -28.45
N ILE A 71 16.57 -10.50 -28.03
CA ILE A 71 15.63 -10.06 -26.99
C ILE A 71 14.21 -9.83 -27.52
N LEU A 72 13.96 -10.06 -28.82
CA LEU A 72 12.64 -9.89 -29.46
C LEU A 72 11.94 -11.23 -29.65
N LEU A 73 10.75 -11.41 -29.06
CA LEU A 73 9.84 -12.54 -29.35
C LEU A 73 8.85 -12.22 -30.51
N ASP A 74 9.31 -11.57 -31.58
CA ASP A 74 8.51 -11.39 -32.81
C ASP A 74 9.05 -12.26 -33.94
N ASN A 75 8.17 -13.08 -34.50
CA ASN A 75 8.50 -14.04 -35.57
C ASN A 75 8.76 -13.37 -36.94
N ASN A 76 8.43 -12.08 -37.11
CA ASN A 76 8.55 -11.37 -38.39
C ASN A 76 9.66 -10.29 -38.34
N THR A 77 10.84 -10.64 -38.85
CA THR A 77 12.02 -9.74 -38.93
C THR A 77 11.77 -8.47 -39.75
N GLY A 78 10.86 -8.49 -40.73
CA GLY A 78 10.45 -7.32 -41.50
C GLY A 78 9.61 -6.32 -40.69
N ASN A 79 8.76 -6.83 -39.80
CA ASN A 79 7.98 -6.02 -38.86
C ASN A 79 8.89 -5.34 -37.84
N ILE A 80 9.86 -6.09 -37.28
CA ILE A 80 10.88 -5.57 -36.37
C ILE A 80 11.67 -4.43 -37.02
N SER A 81 12.19 -4.66 -38.24
CA SER A 81 13.01 -3.66 -38.95
C SER A 81 12.24 -2.35 -39.18
N SER A 82 10.96 -2.45 -39.53
CA SER A 82 10.10 -1.30 -39.79
C SER A 82 9.78 -0.53 -38.51
N ARG A 83 9.48 -1.25 -37.41
CA ARG A 83 9.23 -0.65 -36.09
C ARG A 83 10.46 0.09 -35.55
N LEU A 84 11.64 -0.52 -35.63
CA LEU A 84 12.88 0.12 -35.18
C LEU A 84 13.19 1.38 -35.98
N LYS A 85 13.00 1.37 -37.30
CA LYS A 85 13.17 2.56 -38.15
C LYS A 85 12.15 3.66 -37.87
N ASN A 86 10.92 3.30 -37.48
CA ASN A 86 9.92 4.30 -37.09
C ASN A 86 10.30 4.99 -35.77
N ILE A 87 10.95 4.27 -34.86
CA ILE A 87 11.36 4.83 -33.57
C ILE A 87 12.66 5.62 -33.69
N PHE A 88 13.60 5.12 -34.50
CA PHE A 88 14.89 5.74 -34.77
C PHE A 88 14.98 6.15 -36.25
N PRO A 89 14.19 7.15 -36.69
CA PRO A 89 14.13 7.51 -38.11
C PRO A 89 15.44 8.11 -38.64
N THR A 90 16.20 8.78 -37.76
CA THR A 90 17.42 9.51 -38.12
C THR A 90 18.68 8.94 -37.49
N ILE A 91 18.56 7.97 -36.58
CA ILE A 91 19.69 7.41 -35.82
C ILE A 91 20.12 6.08 -36.47
N PRO A 92 21.37 5.95 -36.93
CA PRO A 92 21.95 4.70 -37.41
C PRO A 92 21.77 3.52 -36.44
N LEU A 93 21.37 2.38 -37.00
CA LEU A 93 21.12 1.14 -36.26
C LEU A 93 22.06 0.03 -36.74
N VAL A 94 22.55 -0.79 -35.82
CA VAL A 94 23.21 -2.08 -36.11
C VAL A 94 22.59 -3.17 -35.24
N SER A 95 22.20 -4.27 -35.86
CA SER A 95 21.64 -5.46 -35.19
C SER A 95 22.73 -6.45 -34.80
N ILE A 96 22.57 -7.12 -33.66
CA ILE A 96 23.42 -8.24 -33.21
C ILE A 96 22.54 -9.47 -33.01
N GLY A 97 22.88 -10.58 -33.67
CA GLY A 97 22.17 -11.86 -33.61
C GLY A 97 21.54 -12.25 -34.95
N THR A 98 20.33 -11.76 -35.18
CA THR A 98 19.48 -12.04 -36.35
C THR A 98 19.67 -10.97 -37.43
N ALA A 99 19.73 -11.39 -38.69
CA ALA A 99 19.77 -10.48 -39.83
C ALA A 99 18.43 -9.73 -40.01
N LEU A 100 18.48 -8.39 -39.98
CA LEU A 100 17.33 -7.52 -40.15
C LEU A 100 17.36 -6.79 -41.51
N LYS A 101 16.20 -6.69 -42.16
CA LYS A 101 16.12 -6.14 -43.52
C LYS A 101 16.43 -4.65 -43.53
N GLY A 102 17.51 -4.28 -44.20
CA GLY A 102 17.92 -2.88 -44.38
C GLY A 102 18.47 -2.25 -43.10
N ILE A 103 18.94 -3.06 -42.15
CA ILE A 103 19.73 -2.65 -40.99
C ILE A 103 21.00 -3.53 -41.02
N PRO A 104 22.22 -2.97 -41.04
CA PRO A 104 23.45 -3.76 -40.93
C PRO A 104 23.39 -4.70 -39.73
N SER A 105 23.71 -5.97 -39.94
CA SER A 105 23.51 -7.00 -38.92
C SER A 105 24.77 -7.84 -38.72
N ILE A 106 25.19 -8.03 -37.47
CA ILE A 106 26.26 -8.94 -37.07
C ILE A 106 25.61 -10.25 -36.62
N VAL A 107 25.90 -11.33 -37.32
CA VAL A 107 25.28 -12.64 -37.05
C VAL A 107 26.36 -13.70 -36.81
N CYS A 108 26.02 -14.76 -36.08
CA CYS A 108 26.93 -15.88 -35.86
C CYS A 108 26.63 -17.00 -36.85
N GLU A 109 27.64 -17.49 -37.57
CA GLU A 109 27.52 -18.68 -38.42
C GLU A 109 27.58 -19.92 -37.53
N THR A 110 26.44 -20.60 -37.38
CA THR A 110 26.28 -21.76 -36.51
C THR A 110 25.89 -23.04 -37.26
N THR A 111 25.61 -22.95 -38.58
CA THR A 111 25.20 -24.10 -39.37
C THR A 111 26.34 -25.11 -39.53
N ARG A 112 27.56 -24.65 -39.83
CA ARG A 112 28.73 -25.55 -39.92
C ARG A 112 29.10 -26.15 -38.57
N PRO A 113 29.23 -25.40 -37.46
CA PRO A 113 29.43 -25.98 -36.14
C PRO A 113 28.37 -27.02 -35.74
N ILE A 114 27.08 -26.76 -36.01
CA ILE A 114 26.02 -27.75 -35.76
C ILE A 114 26.25 -29.01 -36.60
N ALA A 115 26.62 -28.87 -37.87
CA ALA A 115 26.92 -30.00 -38.74
C ALA A 115 28.12 -30.81 -38.24
N ASP A 116 29.18 -30.14 -37.79
CA ASP A 116 30.38 -30.77 -37.23
C ASP A 116 30.07 -31.50 -35.92
N LEU A 117 29.24 -30.91 -35.05
CA LEU A 117 28.79 -31.54 -33.82
C LEU A 117 27.97 -32.80 -34.10
N VAL A 118 26.96 -32.72 -34.97
CA VAL A 118 26.14 -33.89 -35.32
C VAL A 118 27.00 -34.95 -36.00
N HIS A 119 27.93 -34.56 -36.89
CA HIS A 119 28.86 -35.50 -37.50
C HIS A 119 29.69 -36.25 -36.43
N HIS A 120 30.24 -35.54 -35.45
CA HIS A 120 30.95 -36.14 -34.33
C HIS A 120 30.07 -37.13 -33.55
N LEU A 121 28.86 -36.72 -33.16
CA LEU A 121 27.92 -37.57 -32.41
C LEU A 121 27.50 -38.83 -33.18
N VAL A 122 27.34 -38.73 -34.50
CA VAL A 122 26.89 -39.85 -35.34
C VAL A 122 28.06 -40.77 -35.75
N SER A 123 29.17 -40.20 -36.21
CA SER A 123 30.32 -40.93 -36.75
C SER A 123 31.20 -41.51 -35.65
N ASP A 124 31.49 -40.72 -34.61
CA ASP A 124 32.49 -41.09 -33.61
C ASP A 124 31.84 -41.83 -32.43
N HIS A 125 30.61 -41.45 -32.07
CA HIS A 125 29.87 -42.07 -30.96
C HIS A 125 28.77 -43.04 -31.39
N GLY A 126 28.41 -43.09 -32.68
CA GLY A 126 27.38 -43.99 -33.17
C GLY A 126 25.94 -43.63 -32.77
N TYR A 127 25.70 -42.42 -32.25
CA TYR A 127 24.35 -42.00 -31.82
C TYR A 127 23.39 -41.85 -33.00
N ARG A 128 22.13 -42.24 -32.79
CA ARG A 128 21.07 -42.23 -33.81
C ARG A 128 19.78 -41.59 -33.31
N ARG A 129 19.49 -41.65 -32.01
CA ARG A 129 18.27 -41.13 -31.40
C ARG A 129 18.59 -39.86 -30.61
N PHE A 130 18.10 -38.72 -31.08
CA PHE A 130 18.42 -37.41 -30.55
C PHE A 130 17.20 -36.79 -29.85
N LEU A 131 17.43 -36.06 -28.76
CA LEU A 131 16.44 -35.18 -28.14
C LEU A 131 16.96 -33.75 -28.13
N TYR A 132 16.28 -32.84 -28.84
CA TYR A 132 16.54 -31.40 -28.73
C TYR A 132 15.61 -30.76 -27.71
N LEU A 133 16.20 -30.10 -26.70
CA LEU A 133 15.51 -29.33 -25.67
C LEU A 133 15.83 -27.84 -25.88
N GLY A 134 14.95 -27.14 -26.60
CA GLY A 134 15.11 -25.74 -27.01
C GLY A 134 14.36 -24.74 -26.13
N GLY A 135 14.62 -23.46 -26.39
CA GLY A 135 13.99 -22.33 -25.71
C GLY A 135 12.61 -21.94 -26.26
N PRO A 136 12.18 -20.67 -26.11
CA PRO A 136 10.88 -20.19 -26.59
C PRO A 136 10.68 -20.42 -28.09
N ARG A 137 9.50 -20.94 -28.49
CA ARG A 137 9.15 -21.16 -29.91
C ARG A 137 9.10 -19.88 -30.75
N GLY A 138 8.76 -18.75 -30.12
CA GLY A 138 8.70 -17.44 -30.79
C GLY A 138 10.06 -16.77 -30.97
N ASN A 139 11.12 -17.30 -30.35
CA ASN A 139 12.46 -16.75 -30.48
C ASN A 139 13.09 -17.21 -31.82
N HIS A 140 13.57 -16.26 -32.61
CA HIS A 140 14.14 -16.54 -33.92
C HIS A 140 15.40 -17.42 -33.83
N ASP A 141 16.31 -17.13 -32.90
CA ASP A 141 17.56 -17.89 -32.75
C ASP A 141 17.27 -19.35 -32.37
N ASN A 142 16.29 -19.61 -31.51
CA ASN A 142 15.86 -20.97 -31.19
C ASN A 142 15.41 -21.74 -32.43
N ARG A 143 14.58 -21.10 -33.27
CA ARG A 143 14.07 -21.71 -34.50
C ARG A 143 15.18 -22.00 -35.50
N VAL A 144 16.10 -21.06 -35.71
CA VAL A 144 17.25 -21.26 -36.60
C VAL A 144 18.12 -22.43 -36.12
N ARG A 145 18.36 -22.53 -34.80
CA ARG A 145 19.07 -23.67 -34.20
C ARG A 145 18.31 -24.98 -34.42
N GLU A 146 17.02 -25.02 -34.12
CA GLU A 146 16.15 -26.18 -34.31
C GLU A 146 16.12 -26.65 -35.77
N GLU A 147 15.94 -25.74 -36.72
CA GLU A 147 15.96 -26.00 -38.16
C GLU A 147 17.31 -26.55 -38.61
N ALA A 148 18.41 -25.98 -38.12
CA ALA A 148 19.76 -26.45 -38.44
C ALA A 148 20.04 -27.86 -37.92
N PHE A 149 19.66 -28.17 -36.66
CA PHE A 149 19.75 -29.53 -36.13
C PHE A 149 18.87 -30.51 -36.92
N THR A 150 17.61 -30.13 -37.18
CA THR A 150 16.66 -30.96 -37.93
C THR A 150 17.18 -31.29 -39.33
N LYS A 151 17.61 -30.27 -40.08
CA LYS A 151 18.15 -30.44 -41.44
C LYS A 151 19.42 -31.30 -41.45
N THR A 152 20.25 -31.16 -40.42
CA THR A 152 21.51 -31.90 -40.33
C THR A 152 21.26 -33.36 -39.96
N ILE A 153 20.45 -33.64 -38.93
CA ILE A 153 20.20 -34.99 -38.41
C ILE A 153 19.31 -35.81 -39.36
N LEU A 154 18.24 -35.21 -39.87
CA LEU A 154 17.28 -35.87 -40.77
C LEU A 154 17.66 -35.73 -42.26
N GLY A 155 18.78 -35.06 -42.55
CA GLY A 155 19.24 -34.81 -43.92
C GLY A 155 19.69 -36.07 -44.66
N LYS A 156 19.76 -35.98 -45.99
CA LYS A 156 20.07 -37.12 -46.89
C LYS A 156 21.38 -37.85 -46.56
N LYS A 157 22.36 -37.15 -45.96
CA LYS A 157 23.66 -37.70 -45.57
C LYS A 157 23.50 -38.84 -44.55
N TRP A 158 22.52 -38.72 -43.66
CA TRP A 158 22.23 -39.72 -42.65
C TRP A 158 20.94 -40.47 -42.92
N SER A 159 20.03 -39.98 -43.75
CA SER A 159 18.70 -40.59 -43.96
C SER A 159 18.72 -42.05 -44.49
N ALA A 160 19.84 -42.55 -45.00
CA ALA A 160 20.02 -43.97 -45.31
C ALA A 160 20.22 -44.85 -44.04
N ASN A 161 20.54 -44.22 -42.90
CA ASN A 161 20.67 -44.78 -41.55
C ASN A 161 19.67 -44.08 -40.61
N THR A 162 18.73 -44.82 -40.02
CA THR A 162 17.57 -44.36 -39.23
C THR A 162 17.89 -43.43 -38.03
N CYS A 163 18.27 -42.18 -38.25
CA CYS A 163 18.37 -41.18 -37.18
C CYS A 163 16.98 -40.61 -36.87
N THR A 164 16.68 -40.41 -35.58
CA THR A 164 15.44 -39.80 -35.09
C THR A 164 15.75 -38.56 -34.27
N LEU A 165 14.85 -37.57 -34.31
CA LEU A 165 14.97 -36.34 -33.54
C LEU A 165 13.63 -36.03 -32.86
N ALA A 166 13.60 -36.12 -31.53
CA ALA A 166 12.52 -35.60 -30.71
C ALA A 166 12.82 -34.14 -30.35
N ILE A 167 11.80 -33.29 -30.33
CA ILE A 167 11.93 -31.86 -30.02
C ILE A 167 10.97 -31.48 -28.90
N ARG A 168 11.46 -30.75 -27.90
CA ARG A 168 10.66 -30.04 -26.90
C ARG A 168 11.21 -28.62 -26.74
N ASN A 169 10.31 -27.67 -26.56
CA ASN A 169 10.65 -26.25 -26.42
C ASN A 169 10.03 -25.73 -25.13
N GLY A 170 10.85 -25.04 -24.32
CA GLY A 170 10.43 -24.39 -23.08
C GLY A 170 10.03 -22.94 -23.28
N GLU A 171 9.76 -22.25 -22.18
CA GLU A 171 9.40 -20.82 -22.20
C GLU A 171 10.60 -19.88 -22.08
N LEU A 172 11.77 -20.38 -21.67
CA LEU A 172 12.98 -19.59 -21.39
C LEU A 172 14.26 -20.40 -21.67
N PHE A 173 15.37 -19.70 -21.88
CA PHE A 173 16.72 -20.28 -21.90
C PHE A 173 17.35 -20.22 -20.51
N SER A 174 16.91 -21.08 -19.59
CA SER A 174 17.40 -21.08 -18.20
C SER A 174 17.65 -22.48 -17.64
N GLU A 175 18.45 -22.57 -16.56
CA GLU A 175 18.67 -23.82 -15.81
C GLU A 175 17.34 -24.46 -15.38
N THR A 176 16.41 -23.65 -14.87
CA THR A 176 15.11 -24.13 -14.42
C THR A 176 14.27 -24.67 -15.57
N ALA A 177 14.26 -24.00 -16.72
CA ALA A 177 13.54 -24.46 -17.91
C ALA A 177 14.11 -25.78 -18.44
N GLY A 178 15.44 -25.89 -18.54
CA GLY A 178 16.11 -27.12 -18.95
C GLY A 178 15.76 -28.30 -18.02
N LEU A 179 15.82 -28.08 -16.70
CA LEU A 179 15.44 -29.08 -15.69
C LEU A 179 13.98 -29.53 -15.83
N GLN A 180 13.06 -28.60 -16.02
CA GLN A 180 11.63 -28.92 -16.15
C GLN A 180 11.35 -29.73 -17.41
N LEU A 181 11.95 -29.36 -18.55
CA LEU A 181 11.77 -30.06 -19.82
C LEU A 181 12.26 -31.51 -19.75
N ILE A 182 13.47 -31.75 -19.23
CA ILE A 182 13.97 -33.13 -19.11
C ILE A 182 13.15 -33.93 -18.11
N LYS A 183 12.71 -33.32 -17.00
CA LYS A 183 11.85 -33.98 -16.02
C LYS A 183 10.53 -34.42 -16.64
N GLN A 184 9.89 -33.55 -17.42
CA GLN A 184 8.67 -33.90 -18.16
C GLN A 184 8.95 -35.03 -19.15
N TYR A 185 10.03 -34.95 -19.92
CA TYR A 185 10.38 -35.98 -20.89
C TYR A 185 10.62 -37.35 -20.23
N CYS A 186 11.39 -37.42 -19.14
CA CYS A 186 11.65 -38.66 -18.41
C CYS A 186 10.38 -39.22 -17.75
N ASN A 187 9.43 -38.38 -17.34
CA ASN A 187 8.15 -38.86 -16.82
C ASN A 187 7.31 -39.53 -17.91
N ASP A 188 7.39 -39.02 -19.14
CA ASP A 188 6.69 -39.59 -20.30
C ASP A 188 7.38 -40.88 -20.84
N HIS A 189 8.65 -41.12 -20.46
CA HIS A 189 9.48 -42.22 -20.96
C HIS A 189 10.19 -42.95 -19.82
N SER A 190 9.59 -44.07 -19.36
CA SER A 190 10.06 -44.84 -18.20
C SER A 190 11.50 -45.38 -18.33
N GLU A 191 11.97 -45.61 -19.55
CA GLU A 191 13.35 -45.97 -19.87
C GLU A 191 13.95 -45.02 -20.91
N ARG A 192 15.28 -44.95 -20.96
CA ARG A 192 16.01 -44.10 -21.90
C ARG A 192 15.83 -44.59 -23.33
N ASP A 193 15.02 -43.86 -24.09
CA ASP A 193 14.68 -44.11 -25.49
C ASP A 193 15.53 -43.30 -26.49
N ILE A 194 16.46 -42.48 -25.99
CA ILE A 194 17.38 -41.66 -26.77
C ILE A 194 18.84 -42.01 -26.50
N ASP A 195 19.74 -41.56 -27.38
CA ASP A 195 21.18 -41.74 -27.24
C ASP A 195 21.87 -40.48 -26.72
N VAL A 196 21.39 -39.28 -27.08
CA VAL A 196 22.02 -37.99 -26.70
C VAL A 196 21.00 -36.86 -26.63
N ILE A 197 21.22 -35.94 -25.69
CA ILE A 197 20.44 -34.71 -25.52
C ILE A 197 21.22 -33.51 -26.10
N LEU A 198 20.53 -32.70 -26.90
CA LEU A 198 21.01 -31.44 -27.46
C LEU A 198 20.28 -30.29 -26.74
N ALA A 199 20.95 -29.60 -25.81
CA ALA A 199 20.36 -28.45 -25.15
C ALA A 199 20.48 -27.18 -26.01
N GLY A 200 19.42 -26.36 -26.02
CA GLY A 200 19.38 -25.10 -26.78
C GLY A 200 20.27 -23.99 -26.23
N SER A 201 20.79 -24.13 -25.01
CA SER A 201 21.79 -23.26 -24.37
C SER A 201 22.55 -24.03 -23.29
N ASP A 202 23.73 -23.54 -22.90
CA ASP A 202 24.54 -24.12 -21.82
C ASP A 202 23.87 -24.01 -20.44
N ASP A 203 23.11 -22.95 -20.18
CA ASP A 203 22.31 -22.81 -18.94
C ASP A 203 21.25 -23.92 -18.84
N MET A 204 20.53 -24.19 -19.93
CA MET A 204 19.60 -25.32 -19.98
C MET A 204 20.33 -26.65 -19.78
N ALA A 205 21.51 -26.83 -20.38
CA ALA A 205 22.31 -28.04 -20.19
C ALA A 205 22.71 -28.25 -18.72
N ALA A 206 23.06 -27.18 -18.00
CA ALA A 206 23.36 -27.26 -16.57
C ALA A 206 22.17 -27.80 -15.77
N GLY A 207 20.96 -27.32 -16.07
CA GLY A 207 19.73 -27.75 -15.41
C GLY A 207 19.31 -29.18 -15.75
N ILE A 208 19.47 -29.56 -17.02
CA ILE A 208 19.26 -30.93 -17.50
C ILE A 208 20.18 -31.87 -16.72
N ARG A 209 21.48 -31.57 -16.69
CA ARG A 209 22.49 -32.38 -16.00
C ARG A 209 22.22 -32.51 -14.51
N LYS A 210 21.79 -31.43 -13.86
CA LYS A 210 21.40 -31.46 -12.44
C LYS A 210 20.29 -32.49 -12.21
N TYR A 211 19.22 -32.45 -13.00
CA TYR A 211 18.13 -33.43 -12.88
C TYR A 211 18.57 -34.85 -13.21
N LEU A 212 19.32 -35.06 -14.30
CA LEU A 212 19.83 -36.38 -14.67
C LEU A 212 20.60 -37.03 -13.53
N ARG A 213 21.43 -36.27 -12.79
CA ARG A 213 22.22 -36.79 -11.67
C ARG A 213 21.41 -37.05 -10.41
N THR A 214 20.45 -36.18 -10.07
CA THR A 214 19.82 -36.19 -8.73
C THR A 214 18.40 -36.73 -8.72
N GLY A 215 17.68 -36.69 -9.84
CA GLY A 215 16.23 -36.91 -9.87
C GLY A 215 15.71 -37.78 -11.01
N ALA A 216 16.51 -38.06 -12.04
CA ALA A 216 16.09 -38.94 -13.13
C ALA A 216 16.23 -40.43 -12.77
N PRO A 217 15.51 -41.34 -13.46
CA PRO A 217 15.72 -42.78 -13.32
C PRO A 217 17.16 -43.19 -13.68
N GLU A 218 17.61 -44.33 -13.17
CA GLU A 218 19.02 -44.75 -13.27
C GLU A 218 19.53 -44.84 -14.72
N SER A 219 18.69 -45.31 -15.65
CA SER A 219 18.99 -45.40 -17.08
C SER A 219 19.33 -44.06 -17.76
N TRP A 220 18.94 -42.94 -17.16
CA TRP A 220 19.13 -41.59 -17.69
C TRP A 220 20.37 -40.87 -17.14
N ARG A 221 20.96 -41.33 -16.02
CA ARG A 221 22.01 -40.59 -15.28
C ARG A 221 23.24 -40.28 -16.13
N ASP A 222 23.63 -41.23 -16.97
CA ASP A 222 24.81 -41.14 -17.84
C ASP A 222 24.44 -40.77 -19.29
N CYS A 223 23.27 -40.15 -19.51
CA CYS A 223 22.88 -39.72 -20.84
C CYS A 223 23.83 -38.62 -21.35
N PRO A 224 24.48 -38.82 -22.52
CA PRO A 224 25.28 -37.79 -23.17
C PRO A 224 24.48 -36.51 -23.40
N LEU A 225 25.15 -35.37 -23.22
CA LEU A 225 24.53 -34.05 -23.25
C LEU A 225 25.45 -33.06 -23.96
N THR A 226 24.89 -32.25 -24.85
CA THR A 226 25.58 -31.11 -25.45
C THR A 226 24.87 -29.80 -25.14
N GLY A 227 25.58 -28.69 -25.26
CA GLY A 227 25.05 -27.35 -25.06
C GLY A 227 25.21 -26.44 -26.30
N PHE A 228 25.00 -25.15 -26.05
CA PHE A 228 25.14 -24.07 -27.01
C PHE A 228 25.58 -22.80 -26.26
N ASP A 229 26.37 -21.94 -26.91
CA ASP A 229 26.93 -20.66 -26.45
C ASP A 229 28.39 -20.73 -25.93
N ASP A 230 28.82 -21.83 -25.32
CA ASP A 230 30.14 -22.02 -24.68
C ASP A 230 30.46 -20.99 -23.60
N ILE A 231 29.54 -20.86 -22.64
CA ILE A 231 29.72 -20.00 -21.47
C ILE A 231 30.86 -20.55 -20.59
N PRO A 232 31.58 -19.72 -19.81
CA PRO A 232 32.69 -20.16 -18.94
C PRO A 232 32.35 -21.38 -18.05
N LEU A 233 31.13 -21.40 -17.50
CA LEU A 233 30.66 -22.50 -16.64
C LEU A 233 30.60 -23.85 -17.39
N ALA A 234 30.48 -23.86 -18.72
CA ALA A 234 30.46 -25.08 -19.52
C ALA A 234 31.77 -25.88 -19.39
N ALA A 235 32.91 -25.19 -19.26
CA ALA A 235 34.23 -25.81 -19.19
C ALA A 235 34.56 -26.43 -17.82
N THR A 236 33.98 -25.90 -16.75
CA THR A 236 34.35 -26.22 -15.36
C THR A 236 33.46 -27.26 -14.68
N GLN A 237 32.43 -27.76 -15.37
CA GLN A 237 31.53 -28.77 -14.84
C GLN A 237 32.20 -30.16 -14.73
N PRO A 238 31.78 -31.04 -13.79
CA PRO A 238 32.38 -32.37 -13.58
C PRO A 238 32.47 -33.25 -14.83
N LEU A 239 31.52 -33.10 -15.76
CA LEU A 239 31.64 -33.53 -17.14
C LEU A 239 31.64 -32.27 -18.00
N ALA A 240 32.81 -31.76 -18.35
CA ALA A 240 32.91 -30.52 -19.10
C ALA A 240 32.07 -30.61 -20.39
N LEU A 241 31.26 -29.59 -20.64
CA LEU A 241 30.17 -29.61 -21.62
C LEU A 241 30.70 -29.45 -23.04
N THR A 242 30.46 -30.45 -23.89
CA THR A 242 30.57 -30.33 -25.34
C THR A 242 29.49 -29.38 -25.82
N THR A 243 29.87 -28.35 -26.59
CA THR A 243 28.99 -27.22 -26.90
C THR A 243 29.38 -26.54 -28.22
N ILE A 244 28.58 -25.57 -28.66
CA ILE A 244 28.84 -24.73 -29.82
C ILE A 244 29.22 -23.34 -29.32
N HIS A 245 30.46 -22.93 -29.58
CA HIS A 245 30.97 -21.63 -29.18
C HIS A 245 30.50 -20.54 -30.13
N GLN A 246 29.79 -19.57 -29.57
CA GLN A 246 29.49 -18.32 -30.23
C GLN A 246 30.49 -17.25 -29.76
N PRO A 247 31.24 -16.61 -30.66
CA PRO A 247 32.24 -15.62 -30.28
C PRO A 247 31.59 -14.26 -29.97
N THR A 248 30.80 -14.21 -28.90
CA THR A 248 29.94 -13.07 -28.48
C THR A 248 30.70 -11.77 -28.27
N GLU A 249 31.89 -11.79 -27.66
CA GLU A 249 32.73 -10.60 -27.52
C GLU A 249 33.17 -10.05 -28.89
N ARG A 250 33.52 -10.94 -29.84
CA ARG A 250 33.85 -10.52 -31.22
C ARG A 250 32.62 -9.97 -31.94
N MET A 251 31.43 -10.49 -31.67
CA MET A 251 30.16 -9.94 -32.20
C MET A 251 29.92 -8.52 -31.69
N GLY A 252 30.08 -8.28 -30.39
CA GLY A 252 29.97 -6.96 -29.79
C GLY A 252 30.96 -5.96 -30.40
N ALA A 253 32.23 -6.36 -30.52
CA ALA A 253 33.27 -5.53 -31.12
C ALA A 253 32.98 -5.24 -32.61
N ALA A 254 32.60 -6.26 -33.39
CA ALA A 254 32.24 -6.06 -34.79
C ALA A 254 31.04 -5.12 -34.97
N ALA A 255 30.07 -5.18 -34.05
CA ALA A 255 28.90 -4.32 -34.09
C ALA A 255 29.25 -2.85 -33.80
N ALA A 256 30.04 -2.59 -32.76
CA ALA A 256 30.53 -1.25 -32.45
C ALA A 256 31.34 -0.66 -33.62
N ARG A 257 32.20 -1.46 -34.24
CA ARG A 257 32.97 -1.06 -35.43
C ARG A 257 32.08 -0.79 -36.63
N ALA A 258 31.11 -1.64 -36.92
CA ALA A 258 30.16 -1.42 -38.02
C ALA A 258 29.35 -0.13 -37.81
N LEU A 259 28.90 0.14 -36.58
CA LEU A 259 28.19 1.38 -36.28
C LEU A 259 29.09 2.61 -36.44
N HIS A 260 30.33 2.54 -35.96
CA HIS A 260 31.33 3.57 -36.18
C HIS A 260 31.53 3.87 -37.67
N ASP A 261 31.65 2.84 -38.51
CA ASP A 261 31.82 2.99 -39.95
C ASP A 261 30.60 3.67 -40.59
N VAL A 262 29.38 3.29 -40.20
CA VAL A 262 28.14 3.93 -40.66
C VAL A 262 28.09 5.40 -40.26
N LEU A 263 28.47 5.74 -39.02
CA LEU A 263 28.51 7.12 -38.53
C LEU A 263 29.48 8.01 -39.32
N HIS A 264 30.57 7.42 -39.84
CA HIS A 264 31.54 8.12 -40.69
C HIS A 264 31.19 8.09 -42.18
N GLY A 265 30.00 7.60 -42.56
CA GLY A 265 29.54 7.53 -43.95
C GLY A 265 30.17 6.41 -44.77
N SER A 266 30.86 5.45 -44.13
CA SER A 266 31.42 4.28 -44.80
C SER A 266 30.32 3.26 -45.09
N LYS A 267 30.48 2.51 -46.19
CA LYS A 267 29.58 1.38 -46.50
C LYS A 267 29.96 0.17 -45.66
N THR A 268 29.00 -0.37 -44.92
CA THR A 268 29.15 -1.65 -44.23
C THR A 268 28.45 -2.77 -45.01
N ALA A 269 28.90 -4.01 -44.82
CA ALA A 269 28.18 -5.17 -45.32
C ALA A 269 26.76 -5.21 -44.71
N PRO A 270 25.71 -5.54 -45.49
CA PRO A 270 24.36 -5.68 -44.94
C PRO A 270 24.27 -6.73 -43.83
N VAL A 271 25.04 -7.82 -43.96
CA VAL A 271 25.20 -8.86 -42.95
C VAL A 271 26.67 -9.21 -42.86
N LEU A 272 27.22 -9.18 -41.64
CA LEU A 272 28.56 -9.69 -41.34
C LEU A 272 28.42 -10.96 -40.51
N GLU A 273 28.85 -12.08 -41.08
CA GLU A 273 28.87 -13.39 -40.41
C GLU A 273 30.19 -13.58 -39.66
N ILE A 274 30.10 -13.86 -38.36
CA ILE A 274 31.24 -14.26 -37.53
C ILE A 274 31.19 -15.78 -37.33
N PRO A 275 32.26 -16.52 -37.66
CA PRO A 275 32.25 -17.98 -37.57
C PRO A 275 32.23 -18.45 -36.12
N GLY A 276 31.24 -19.29 -35.77
CA GLY A 276 31.25 -20.11 -34.57
C GLY A 276 32.17 -21.32 -34.71
N ARG A 277 32.27 -22.13 -33.66
CA ARG A 277 33.00 -23.42 -33.71
C ARG A 277 32.40 -24.45 -32.76
N THR A 278 32.61 -25.72 -33.08
CA THR A 278 32.29 -26.83 -32.17
C THR A 278 33.39 -26.98 -31.13
N VAL A 279 33.01 -27.13 -29.87
CA VAL A 279 33.93 -27.34 -28.74
C VAL A 279 33.64 -28.71 -28.15
N LEU A 280 34.55 -29.65 -28.39
CA LEU A 280 34.45 -31.03 -27.91
C LEU A 280 35.06 -31.14 -26.51
N ARG A 281 34.29 -31.72 -25.58
CA ARG A 281 34.67 -32.03 -24.20
C ARG A 281 34.13 -33.42 -23.83
N ASN A 282 33.97 -33.74 -22.54
CA ASN A 282 33.61 -35.11 -22.12
C ASN A 282 32.10 -35.38 -22.05
N SER A 283 31.24 -34.36 -22.06
CA SER A 283 29.79 -34.60 -21.89
C SER A 283 29.11 -35.28 -23.07
N CYS A 284 29.73 -35.28 -24.26
CA CYS A 284 29.27 -36.08 -25.40
C CYS A 284 29.66 -37.56 -25.29
N GLY A 285 30.43 -37.96 -24.27
CA GLY A 285 30.93 -39.33 -24.11
C GLY A 285 32.39 -39.53 -24.53
N CYS A 286 33.06 -38.49 -25.02
CA CYS A 286 34.51 -38.54 -25.31
C CYS A 286 35.33 -38.83 -24.04
N GLN A 287 36.43 -39.56 -24.23
CA GLN A 287 37.40 -39.89 -23.18
C GLN A 287 38.64 -38.98 -23.32
N GLY A 288 39.30 -38.68 -22.20
CA GLY A 288 40.63 -38.05 -22.21
C GLY A 288 40.67 -36.51 -22.24
N TYR A 289 39.54 -35.79 -22.14
CA TYR A 289 39.61 -34.35 -21.86
C TYR A 289 40.05 -34.15 -20.41
N THR A 290 41.18 -33.45 -20.24
CA THR A 290 41.61 -32.96 -18.94
C THR A 290 41.02 -31.57 -18.75
N VAL A 291 40.26 -31.38 -17.66
CA VAL A 291 39.71 -30.06 -17.32
C VAL A 291 40.88 -29.11 -17.05
N SER A 292 41.10 -28.17 -17.97
CA SER A 292 41.95 -27.00 -17.71
C SER A 292 41.01 -25.85 -17.44
N VAL A 293 40.85 -25.50 -16.16
CA VAL A 293 40.18 -24.26 -15.77
C VAL A 293 41.22 -23.15 -15.85
N PRO A 294 41.05 -22.13 -16.70
CA PRO A 294 41.92 -20.97 -16.68
C PRO A 294 41.95 -20.37 -15.26
N PRO A 295 43.11 -19.92 -14.74
CA PRO A 295 43.20 -19.31 -13.41
C PRO A 295 42.17 -18.19 -13.19
N GLU A 296 41.90 -17.40 -14.24
CA GLU A 296 40.92 -16.32 -14.25
C GLU A 296 39.48 -16.79 -13.99
N GLU A 297 39.08 -17.98 -14.47
CA GLU A 297 37.73 -18.51 -14.21
C GLU A 297 37.57 -18.99 -12.77
N SER A 298 38.63 -19.57 -12.18
CA SER A 298 38.64 -19.94 -10.77
C SER A 298 38.51 -18.70 -9.87
N GLU A 299 39.20 -17.61 -10.21
CA GLU A 299 39.10 -16.35 -9.49
C GLU A 299 37.70 -15.73 -9.62
N ARG A 300 37.10 -15.78 -10.82
CA ARG A 300 35.71 -15.33 -11.05
C ARG A 300 34.70 -16.12 -10.21
N ALA A 301 34.88 -17.44 -10.06
CA ALA A 301 33.98 -18.26 -9.25
C ALA A 301 34.03 -17.89 -7.75
N LEU A 302 35.22 -17.64 -7.20
CA LEU A 302 35.40 -17.18 -5.81
C LEU A 302 34.76 -15.80 -5.59
N ARG A 303 34.95 -14.85 -6.52
CA ARG A 303 34.29 -13.54 -6.46
C ARG A 303 32.77 -13.65 -6.53
N ARG A 304 32.22 -14.65 -7.23
CA ARG A 304 30.77 -14.90 -7.37
C ARG A 304 30.09 -15.35 -6.06
N GLU A 305 30.78 -15.99 -5.12
CA GLU A 305 30.17 -16.32 -3.82
C GLU A 305 30.07 -15.09 -2.91
N GLN A 306 31.16 -14.32 -2.82
CA GLN A 306 31.17 -13.05 -2.09
C GLN A 306 30.13 -12.07 -2.65
N PHE A 307 30.01 -12.02 -3.98
CA PHE A 307 28.96 -11.31 -4.72
C PHE A 307 27.55 -11.58 -4.19
N LEU A 308 27.15 -12.85 -4.11
CA LEU A 308 25.79 -13.20 -3.71
C LEU A 308 25.51 -12.77 -2.27
N ARG A 309 26.52 -12.81 -1.41
CA ARG A 309 26.41 -12.31 -0.02
C ARG A 309 26.25 -10.81 0.03
N ASP A 310 27.07 -10.05 -0.70
CA ASP A 310 27.04 -8.59 -0.70
C ASP A 310 25.71 -8.06 -1.27
N VAL A 311 25.22 -8.63 -2.38
CA VAL A 311 23.90 -8.27 -2.93
C VAL A 311 22.76 -8.68 -1.99
N SER A 312 22.85 -9.83 -1.33
CA SER A 312 21.84 -10.26 -0.36
C SER A 312 21.78 -9.32 0.85
N TYR A 313 22.94 -8.92 1.39
CA TYR A 313 23.02 -7.98 2.51
C TYR A 313 22.50 -6.59 2.12
N PHE A 314 22.94 -6.08 0.97
CA PHE A 314 22.44 -4.83 0.40
C PHE A 314 20.91 -4.85 0.23
N GLY A 315 20.39 -5.93 -0.37
CA GLY A 315 18.95 -6.15 -0.54
C GLY A 315 18.20 -6.12 0.80
N GLN A 316 18.70 -6.79 1.83
CA GLN A 316 18.09 -6.76 3.17
C GLN A 316 18.08 -5.35 3.79
N GLU A 317 19.19 -4.62 3.71
CA GLU A 317 19.29 -3.28 4.28
C GLU A 317 18.34 -2.29 3.60
N ILE A 318 18.31 -2.24 2.25
CA ILE A 318 17.46 -1.28 1.54
C ILE A 318 15.97 -1.62 1.68
N MET A 319 15.64 -2.90 1.82
CA MET A 319 14.26 -3.31 2.08
C MET A 319 13.80 -2.82 3.45
N GLY A 320 14.68 -2.53 4.41
CA GLY A 320 14.36 -1.94 5.70
C GLY A 320 14.20 -0.40 5.68
N ALA A 321 14.49 0.27 4.57
CA ALA A 321 14.43 1.72 4.48
C ALA A 321 12.99 2.25 4.63
N SER A 322 12.83 3.30 5.43
CA SER A 322 11.55 4.00 5.65
C SER A 322 11.45 5.36 4.93
N SER A 323 12.53 5.80 4.30
CA SER A 323 12.57 7.00 3.47
C SER A 323 13.63 6.86 2.37
N ALA A 324 13.57 7.72 1.36
CA ALA A 324 14.56 7.71 0.28
C ALA A 324 15.96 8.13 0.77
N GLU A 325 16.04 8.93 1.83
CA GLU A 325 17.30 9.28 2.50
C GLU A 325 17.95 8.08 3.17
N ALA A 326 17.14 7.19 3.75
CA ALA A 326 17.62 5.99 4.43
C ALA A 326 18.31 4.99 3.45
N LEU A 327 18.09 5.13 2.14
CA LEU A 327 18.78 4.33 1.12
C LEU A 327 20.25 4.73 0.93
N GLU A 328 20.65 5.95 1.30
CA GLU A 328 21.98 6.48 0.95
C GLU A 328 23.13 5.67 1.55
N ARG A 329 23.07 5.37 2.85
CA ARG A 329 24.16 4.66 3.52
C ARG A 329 24.37 3.26 2.93
N PRO A 330 23.33 2.38 2.84
CA PRO A 330 23.46 1.07 2.20
C PRO A 330 23.93 1.16 0.75
N LEU A 331 23.40 2.11 -0.03
CA LEU A 331 23.83 2.33 -1.42
C LEU A 331 25.31 2.70 -1.49
N ARG A 332 25.78 3.64 -0.67
CA ARG A 332 27.18 4.07 -0.68
C ARG A 332 28.14 2.94 -0.30
N GLU A 333 27.81 2.17 0.73
CA GLU A 333 28.60 1.01 1.16
C GLU A 333 28.68 -0.03 0.04
N PHE A 334 27.54 -0.40 -0.54
CA PHE A 334 27.46 -1.31 -1.68
C PHE A 334 28.26 -0.80 -2.90
N LEU A 335 28.08 0.47 -3.28
CA LEU A 335 28.75 1.07 -4.43
C LEU A 335 30.27 1.18 -4.25
N THR A 336 30.74 1.30 -3.01
CA THR A 336 32.18 1.23 -2.69
C THR A 336 32.71 -0.18 -2.88
N ASN A 337 31.97 -1.21 -2.43
CA ASN A 337 32.36 -2.60 -2.56
C ASN A 337 32.45 -3.07 -4.03
N VAL A 338 31.53 -2.58 -4.88
CA VAL A 338 31.56 -2.87 -6.33
C VAL A 338 32.48 -1.92 -7.12
N ALA A 339 33.26 -1.09 -6.43
CA ALA A 339 34.18 -0.12 -7.02
C ALA A 339 33.52 0.77 -8.09
N SER A 340 32.33 1.30 -7.78
CA SER A 340 31.61 2.19 -8.67
C SER A 340 32.37 3.51 -8.85
N ARG A 341 32.54 3.92 -10.10
CA ARG A 341 33.15 5.20 -10.48
C ARG A 341 32.14 6.33 -10.42
N ASP A 342 30.89 6.05 -10.77
CA ASP A 342 29.81 7.02 -10.80
C ASP A 342 28.46 6.32 -10.65
N PHE A 343 27.55 6.92 -9.89
CA PHE A 343 26.21 6.39 -9.68
C PHE A 343 25.24 7.53 -9.40
N ALA A 344 24.15 7.57 -10.16
CA ALA A 344 23.02 8.47 -9.96
C ALA A 344 21.72 7.66 -9.87
N LEU A 345 20.97 7.87 -8.79
CA LEU A 345 19.59 7.46 -8.63
C LEU A 345 18.69 8.65 -8.94
N VAL A 346 17.89 8.52 -9.99
CA VAL A 346 16.89 9.51 -10.40
C VAL A 346 15.51 8.91 -10.17
N LEU A 347 14.67 9.63 -9.43
CA LEU A 347 13.29 9.24 -9.14
C LEU A 347 12.31 10.20 -9.79
N TYR A 348 11.12 9.70 -10.10
CA TYR A 348 9.98 10.54 -10.47
C TYR A 348 9.24 11.03 -9.23
N ASP A 349 8.28 11.92 -9.45
CA ASP A 349 7.45 12.44 -8.38
C ASP A 349 6.46 11.38 -7.86
N SER A 350 5.99 10.51 -8.75
CA SER A 350 5.13 9.37 -8.44
C SER A 350 5.32 8.23 -9.45
N PRO A 351 4.86 7.00 -9.15
CA PRO A 351 4.82 5.92 -10.12
C PRO A 351 3.98 6.29 -11.35
N VAL A 352 4.56 6.14 -12.54
CA VAL A 352 3.93 6.56 -13.81
C VAL A 352 3.95 5.46 -14.86
N SER A 353 2.96 5.41 -15.74
CA SER A 353 2.86 4.42 -16.83
C SER A 353 3.75 4.76 -18.04
N SER A 354 4.11 6.03 -18.21
CA SER A 354 4.98 6.55 -19.28
C SER A 354 6.07 7.46 -18.72
N ILE A 355 7.12 7.77 -19.50
CA ILE A 355 8.22 8.64 -19.01
C ILE A 355 7.64 10.03 -18.76
N PRO A 356 7.84 10.62 -17.58
CA PRO A 356 7.51 12.01 -17.35
C PRO A 356 8.59 12.92 -17.96
N ASP A 357 8.24 14.15 -18.31
CA ASP A 357 9.20 15.13 -18.83
C ASP A 357 10.23 15.57 -17.79
N LYS A 358 10.00 15.23 -16.50
CA LYS A 358 10.81 15.67 -15.37
C LYS A 358 11.14 14.54 -14.40
N GLY A 359 12.29 14.66 -13.76
CA GLY A 359 12.73 13.80 -12.66
C GLY A 359 13.55 14.59 -11.64
N ARG A 360 13.96 13.93 -10.55
CA ARG A 360 14.83 14.53 -9.51
C ARG A 360 15.97 13.59 -9.17
N ILE A 361 17.13 14.16 -8.82
CA ILE A 361 18.31 13.39 -8.44
C ILE A 361 18.21 13.08 -6.94
N GLN A 362 17.74 11.87 -6.63
CA GLN A 362 17.59 11.42 -5.25
C GLN A 362 18.95 11.16 -4.59
N LEU A 363 19.92 10.70 -5.38
CA LEU A 363 21.29 10.47 -4.93
C LEU A 363 22.23 10.51 -6.13
N HIS A 364 23.32 11.26 -6.05
CA HIS A 364 24.46 11.16 -6.96
C HIS A 364 25.74 11.01 -6.14
N VAL A 365 26.52 9.99 -6.46
CA VAL A 365 27.75 9.66 -5.75
C VAL A 365 28.79 9.11 -6.73
N SER A 366 30.04 9.53 -6.58
CA SER A 366 31.19 8.98 -7.30
C SER A 366 32.17 8.39 -6.27
N PRO A 367 31.93 7.15 -5.77
CA PRO A 367 32.64 6.60 -4.61
C PRO A 367 34.16 6.62 -4.75
N LEU A 368 34.69 6.22 -5.91
CA LEU A 368 36.14 6.19 -6.15
C LEU A 368 36.78 7.57 -6.29
N ALA A 369 36.00 8.61 -6.60
CA ALA A 369 36.47 9.98 -6.65
C ALA A 369 36.45 10.67 -5.27
N GLY A 370 35.92 10.01 -4.23
CA GLY A 370 35.81 10.56 -2.87
C GLY A 370 34.86 11.76 -2.77
N THR A 371 33.97 11.95 -3.76
CA THR A 371 33.02 13.07 -3.78
C THR A 371 31.97 12.88 -2.69
N GLN A 372 31.60 13.96 -1.98
CA GLN A 372 30.46 13.90 -1.08
C GLN A 372 29.17 13.60 -1.87
N PRO A 373 28.26 12.79 -1.29
CA PRO A 373 26.95 12.54 -1.90
C PRO A 373 26.21 13.84 -2.17
N PHE A 374 25.65 13.95 -3.37
CA PHE A 374 24.86 15.08 -3.80
C PHE A 374 23.39 14.66 -3.96
N ARG A 375 22.48 15.56 -3.56
CA ARG A 375 21.03 15.42 -3.78
C ARG A 375 20.50 16.70 -4.40
N ASP A 376 19.59 16.53 -5.35
CA ASP A 376 18.80 17.63 -5.89
C ASP A 376 17.34 17.21 -5.97
N MET A 377 16.56 17.72 -5.01
CA MET A 377 15.12 17.46 -4.92
C MET A 377 14.29 18.31 -5.89
N THR A 378 14.93 19.18 -6.68
CA THR A 378 14.26 19.99 -7.70
C THR A 378 13.90 19.12 -8.90
N LEU A 379 12.63 19.16 -9.31
CA LEU A 379 12.18 18.54 -10.55
C LEU A 379 12.77 19.30 -11.75
N ARG A 380 13.67 18.64 -12.48
CA ARG A 380 14.32 19.16 -13.71
C ARG A 380 13.84 18.41 -14.93
N SER A 381 13.95 19.01 -16.10
CA SER A 381 13.67 18.29 -17.35
C SER A 381 14.63 17.13 -17.56
N MET A 382 14.18 16.07 -18.24
CA MET A 382 15.03 14.92 -18.54
C MET A 382 16.28 15.29 -19.35
N ASP A 383 16.16 16.26 -20.27
CA ASP A 383 17.30 16.78 -21.06
C ASP A 383 18.36 17.43 -20.16
N GLU A 384 17.94 18.28 -19.21
CA GLU A 384 18.86 18.92 -18.25
C GLU A 384 19.52 17.90 -17.33
N LEU A 385 18.77 16.87 -16.89
CA LEU A 385 19.28 15.80 -16.05
C LEU A 385 20.36 15.01 -16.78
N PHE A 386 20.09 14.51 -17.98
CA PHE A 386 21.09 13.77 -18.75
C PHE A 386 22.28 14.64 -19.14
N ASP A 387 22.07 15.90 -19.55
CA ASP A 387 23.17 16.83 -19.81
C ASP A 387 24.05 17.00 -18.56
N SER A 388 23.45 17.14 -17.38
CA SER A 388 24.21 17.28 -16.12
C SER A 388 24.96 16.01 -15.76
N LEU A 389 24.30 14.85 -15.82
CA LEU A 389 24.88 13.56 -15.43
C LEU A 389 25.96 13.09 -16.39
N LEU A 390 25.85 13.40 -17.69
CA LEU A 390 26.78 12.95 -18.71
C LEU A 390 27.98 13.90 -18.92
N LYS A 391 27.88 15.18 -18.52
CA LYS A 391 28.95 16.19 -18.67
C LYS A 391 30.21 15.94 -17.84
N ASN A 392 30.16 15.06 -16.83
CA ASN A 392 31.25 14.91 -15.88
C ASN A 392 32.49 14.22 -16.53
N PRO A 393 33.66 14.88 -16.64
CA PRO A 393 34.83 14.38 -17.38
C PRO A 393 35.62 13.28 -16.65
N VAL A 394 35.22 12.88 -15.45
CA VAL A 394 35.93 11.89 -14.60
C VAL A 394 36.05 10.51 -15.27
N ASN A 395 35.24 10.22 -16.30
CA ASN A 395 35.08 8.88 -16.89
C ASN A 395 35.19 8.87 -18.43
N ALA A 396 36.09 9.64 -19.04
CA ALA A 396 36.33 9.51 -20.48
C ALA A 396 36.78 8.07 -20.82
N GLY A 397 35.92 7.30 -21.50
CA GLY A 397 36.21 5.94 -21.99
C GLY A 397 35.53 4.78 -21.24
N THR A 398 35.02 4.97 -20.02
CA THR A 398 34.31 3.89 -19.32
C THR A 398 32.84 3.84 -19.72
N PRO A 399 32.27 2.68 -20.09
CA PRO A 399 30.87 2.59 -20.44
C PRO A 399 29.98 2.95 -19.24
N ARG A 400 28.87 3.63 -19.52
CA ARG A 400 27.81 3.91 -18.56
C ARG A 400 26.67 2.93 -18.77
N CYS A 401 26.02 2.51 -17.70
CA CYS A 401 24.85 1.65 -17.75
C CYS A 401 23.65 2.37 -17.15
N LEU A 402 22.52 2.28 -17.86
CA LEU A 402 21.25 2.84 -17.46
C LEU A 402 20.28 1.68 -17.21
N PHE A 403 19.81 1.57 -15.97
CA PHE A 403 18.85 0.55 -15.55
C PHE A 403 17.56 1.22 -15.07
N HIS A 404 16.42 0.77 -15.58
CA HIS A 404 15.12 1.34 -15.25
C HIS A 404 14.53 0.76 -13.98
N LEU A 405 14.06 1.61 -13.08
CA LEU A 405 13.37 1.18 -11.87
C LEU A 405 11.86 1.06 -12.13
N ARG A 406 11.29 -0.13 -11.86
CA ARG A 406 9.91 -0.46 -12.21
C ARG A 406 9.22 -1.31 -11.14
N ALA A 407 7.89 -1.20 -11.09
CA ALA A 407 7.02 -2.08 -10.33
C ALA A 407 5.79 -2.42 -11.18
N GLY A 408 5.73 -3.66 -11.68
CA GLY A 408 4.75 -4.05 -12.69
C GLY A 408 4.86 -3.17 -13.94
N ASP A 409 3.74 -2.58 -14.36
CA ASP A 409 3.69 -1.65 -15.51
C ASP A 409 4.08 -0.22 -15.16
N TYR A 410 4.31 0.08 -13.87
CA TYR A 410 4.68 1.42 -13.41
C TYR A 410 6.18 1.63 -13.41
N ARG A 411 6.57 2.88 -13.64
CA ARG A 411 7.95 3.34 -13.72
C ARG A 411 8.20 4.29 -12.56
N LEU A 412 9.31 4.07 -11.87
CA LEU A 412 9.64 4.74 -10.61
C LEU A 412 10.79 5.73 -10.77
N GLY A 413 11.66 5.46 -11.73
CA GLY A 413 12.91 6.19 -11.93
C GLY A 413 13.89 5.41 -12.79
N PHE A 414 15.16 5.76 -12.69
CA PHE A 414 16.27 5.00 -13.26
C PHE A 414 17.53 5.20 -12.43
N VAL A 415 18.47 4.27 -12.59
CA VAL A 415 19.85 4.45 -12.14
C VAL A 415 20.76 4.56 -13.34
N LEU A 416 21.69 5.50 -13.28
CA LEU A 416 22.82 5.63 -14.20
C LEU A 416 24.09 5.32 -13.42
N TYR A 417 24.90 4.37 -13.89
CA TYR A 417 26.07 3.94 -13.16
C TYR A 417 27.25 3.59 -14.07
N SER A 418 28.45 3.64 -13.52
CA SER A 418 29.68 3.18 -14.18
C SER A 418 30.49 2.37 -13.16
N VAL A 419 30.69 1.09 -13.48
CA VAL A 419 31.40 0.11 -12.64
C VAL A 419 32.42 -0.62 -13.51
N ASP A 420 33.34 -1.34 -12.88
CA ASP A 420 34.22 -2.26 -13.61
C ASP A 420 33.42 -3.38 -14.31
N GLN A 421 33.97 -3.94 -15.39
CA GLN A 421 33.29 -4.97 -16.18
C GLN A 421 32.82 -6.16 -15.34
N SER A 422 33.60 -6.54 -14.32
CA SER A 422 33.27 -7.65 -13.42
C SER A 422 32.05 -7.37 -12.53
N ALA A 423 31.68 -6.10 -12.33
CA ALA A 423 30.66 -5.68 -11.39
C ALA A 423 29.26 -5.45 -12.03
N HIS A 424 29.12 -5.50 -13.36
CA HIS A 424 27.84 -5.19 -14.01
C HIS A 424 26.70 -6.14 -13.65
N THR A 425 26.98 -7.43 -13.51
CA THR A 425 26.01 -8.43 -13.04
C THR A 425 25.48 -8.09 -11.65
N TYR A 426 26.30 -7.44 -10.81
CA TYR A 426 25.93 -7.03 -9.45
C TYR A 426 24.89 -5.92 -9.49
N MET A 427 25.14 -4.93 -10.33
CA MET A 427 24.25 -3.79 -10.49
C MET A 427 22.89 -4.17 -11.07
N SER A 428 22.83 -5.18 -11.94
CA SER A 428 21.59 -5.64 -12.55
C SER A 428 20.64 -6.24 -11.50
N VAL A 429 21.14 -7.16 -10.68
CA VAL A 429 20.36 -7.78 -9.59
C VAL A 429 20.02 -6.75 -8.51
N SER A 430 20.96 -5.90 -8.12
CA SER A 430 20.73 -4.82 -7.15
C SER A 430 19.70 -3.79 -7.64
N GLY A 431 19.63 -3.53 -8.94
CA GLY A 431 18.60 -2.69 -9.56
C GLY A 431 17.18 -3.23 -9.35
N MET A 432 16.99 -4.55 -9.34
CA MET A 432 15.71 -5.18 -9.04
C MET A 432 15.28 -4.96 -7.57
N PHE A 433 16.22 -5.15 -6.62
CA PHE A 433 15.95 -4.86 -5.21
C PHE A 433 15.67 -3.38 -4.98
N LEU A 434 16.43 -2.50 -5.63
CA LEU A 434 16.22 -1.05 -5.52
C LEU A 434 14.85 -0.64 -6.08
N SER A 435 14.40 -1.27 -7.16
CA SER A 435 13.05 -1.04 -7.71
C SER A 435 11.96 -1.38 -6.69
N HIS A 436 12.09 -2.50 -5.98
CA HIS A 436 11.14 -2.91 -4.94
C HIS A 436 11.18 -1.98 -3.72
N ALA A 437 12.38 -1.61 -3.26
CA ALA A 437 12.56 -0.69 -2.15
C ALA A 437 11.94 0.68 -2.46
N VAL A 438 12.22 1.23 -3.64
CA VAL A 438 11.65 2.52 -4.09
C VAL A 438 10.12 2.45 -4.22
N ASN A 439 9.57 1.37 -4.77
CA ASN A 439 8.11 1.21 -4.84
C ASN A 439 7.46 1.22 -3.46
N ARG A 440 8.05 0.48 -2.51
CA ARG A 440 7.60 0.46 -1.12
C ARG A 440 7.65 1.86 -0.49
N LEU A 441 8.68 2.66 -0.78
CA LEU A 441 8.78 4.03 -0.28
C LEU A 441 7.66 4.92 -0.83
N PHE A 442 7.32 4.81 -2.10
CA PHE A 442 6.16 5.52 -2.68
C PHE A 442 4.84 5.10 -2.02
N GLU A 443 4.65 3.80 -1.78
CA GLU A 443 3.47 3.29 -1.07
C GLU A 443 3.37 3.82 0.36
N LEU A 444 4.49 3.81 1.10
CA LEU A 444 4.57 4.34 2.46
C LEU A 444 4.29 5.83 2.52
N GLU A 445 4.84 6.62 1.58
CA GLU A 445 4.58 8.06 1.50
C GLU A 445 3.10 8.33 1.23
N HIS A 446 2.50 7.59 0.29
CA HIS A 446 1.07 7.68 -0.01
C HIS A 446 0.18 7.32 1.19
N GLU A 447 0.53 6.26 1.94
CA GLU A 447 -0.19 5.87 3.15
C GLU A 447 -0.06 6.92 4.27
N GLN A 448 1.13 7.50 4.45
CA GLN A 448 1.35 8.56 5.45
C GLN A 448 0.56 9.83 5.13
N ASP A 449 0.52 10.25 3.87
CA ASP A 449 -0.25 11.42 3.47
C ASP A 449 -1.76 11.19 3.63
N ARG A 450 -2.24 9.99 3.29
CA ARG A 450 -3.64 9.61 3.54
C ARG A 450 -3.97 9.57 5.03
N ALA A 451 -3.06 9.07 5.87
CA ALA A 451 -3.24 9.06 7.32
C ALA A 451 -3.33 10.49 7.88
N ARG A 452 -2.46 11.41 7.44
CA ARG A 452 -2.49 12.82 7.82
C ARG A 452 -3.78 13.52 7.38
N GLU A 453 -4.29 13.21 6.19
CA GLU A 453 -5.57 13.75 5.72
C GLU A 453 -6.74 13.27 6.58
N LEU A 454 -6.78 11.96 6.89
CA LEU A 454 -7.80 11.38 7.76
C LEU A 454 -7.73 11.94 9.19
N GLU A 455 -6.54 12.14 9.75
CA GLU A 455 -6.36 12.77 11.07
C GLU A 455 -6.94 14.19 11.08
N ARG A 456 -6.66 15.00 10.06
CA ARG A 456 -7.24 16.35 9.91
C ARG A 456 -8.77 16.31 9.80
N GLU A 457 -9.32 15.34 9.08
CA GLU A 457 -10.77 15.18 8.97
C GLU A 457 -11.41 14.77 10.31
N VAL A 458 -10.79 13.83 11.04
CA VAL A 458 -11.23 13.39 12.37
C VAL A 458 -11.18 14.54 13.37
N GLU A 459 -10.13 15.35 13.37
CA GLU A 459 -10.01 16.54 14.22
C GLU A 459 -11.13 17.56 13.93
N LYS A 460 -11.38 17.84 12.64
CA LYS A 460 -12.46 18.73 12.20
C LYS A 460 -13.83 18.22 12.68
N ARG A 461 -14.15 16.94 12.44
CA ARG A 461 -15.42 16.33 12.87
C ARG A 461 -15.57 16.32 14.40
N THR A 462 -14.48 16.07 15.12
CA THR A 462 -14.48 16.09 16.58
C THR A 462 -14.79 17.51 17.10
N ARG A 463 -14.27 18.55 16.46
CA ARG A 463 -14.58 19.94 16.81
C ARG A 463 -16.04 20.30 16.52
N GLU A 464 -16.55 19.94 15.34
CA GLU A 464 -17.96 20.15 14.95
C GLU A 464 -18.91 19.49 15.96
N LEU A 465 -18.67 18.22 16.32
CA LEU A 465 -19.48 17.49 17.30
C LEU A 465 -19.42 18.12 18.70
N LYS A 466 -18.26 18.61 19.13
CA LYS A 466 -18.13 19.33 20.41
C LYS A 466 -18.93 20.64 20.41
N GLU A 467 -18.89 21.40 19.32
CA GLU A 467 -19.68 22.64 19.22
C GLU A 467 -21.18 22.35 19.14
N GLU A 468 -21.61 21.35 18.38
CA GLU A 468 -23.01 20.93 18.32
C GLU A 468 -23.51 20.45 19.70
N ALA A 469 -22.71 19.65 20.41
CA ALA A 469 -23.04 19.22 21.77
C ALA A 469 -23.13 20.41 22.74
N ARG A 470 -22.27 21.43 22.60
CA ARG A 470 -22.33 22.65 23.41
C ARG A 470 -23.59 23.46 23.12
N LYS A 471 -23.88 23.75 21.84
CA LYS A 471 -25.10 24.46 21.42
C LYS A 471 -26.36 23.73 21.88
N ARG A 472 -26.36 22.39 21.83
CA ARG A 472 -27.48 21.59 22.31
C ARG A 472 -27.69 21.76 23.81
N ARG A 473 -26.62 21.81 24.62
CA ARG A 473 -26.72 22.08 26.07
C ARG A 473 -27.23 23.48 26.35
N GLU A 474 -26.70 24.49 25.65
CA GLU A 474 -27.14 25.89 25.78
C GLU A 474 -28.65 26.03 25.48
N VAL A 475 -29.15 25.36 24.43
CA VAL A 475 -30.59 25.33 24.10
C VAL A 475 -31.40 24.58 25.17
N GLU A 476 -30.92 23.44 25.66
CA GLU A 476 -31.61 22.68 26.72
C GLU A 476 -31.74 23.53 28.01
N GLU A 477 -30.70 24.26 28.41
CA GLU A 477 -30.72 25.18 29.56
C GLU A 477 -31.66 26.37 29.35
N ALA A 478 -31.62 26.99 28.16
CA ALA A 478 -32.49 28.12 27.82
C ALA A 478 -33.98 27.72 27.85
N VAL A 479 -34.34 26.54 27.34
CA VAL A 479 -35.72 26.02 27.37
C VAL A 479 -36.22 25.85 28.81
N LEU A 480 -35.39 25.31 29.71
CA LEU A 480 -35.75 25.17 31.13
C LEU A 480 -35.98 26.53 31.79
N LYS A 481 -35.09 27.50 31.56
CA LYS A 481 -35.22 28.86 32.10
C LYS A 481 -36.47 29.57 31.59
N ILE A 482 -36.76 29.50 30.29
CA ILE A 482 -37.97 30.08 29.70
C ILE A 482 -39.23 29.43 30.29
N SER A 483 -39.23 28.10 30.47
CA SER A 483 -40.35 27.41 31.10
C SER A 483 -40.62 27.90 32.52
N ASP A 484 -39.60 28.24 33.30
CA ASP A 484 -39.77 28.76 34.66
C ASP A 484 -40.33 30.17 34.68
N LEU A 485 -39.85 31.03 33.77
CA LEU A 485 -40.35 32.40 33.63
C LEU A 485 -41.83 32.43 33.20
N GLU A 486 -42.22 31.59 32.24
CA GLU A 486 -43.63 31.50 31.81
C GLU A 486 -44.55 30.97 32.91
N ARG A 487 -44.09 30.01 33.73
CA ARG A 487 -44.86 29.53 34.89
C ARG A 487 -45.05 30.61 35.95
N LEU A 488 -44.02 31.40 36.22
CA LEU A 488 -44.10 32.54 37.13
C LEU A 488 -45.09 33.59 36.58
N ARG A 489 -44.94 33.98 35.31
CA ARG A 489 -45.84 34.92 34.65
C ARG A 489 -47.29 34.45 34.70
N PHE A 490 -47.55 33.19 34.36
CA PHE A 490 -48.90 32.61 34.38
C PHE A 490 -49.51 32.63 35.79
N SER A 491 -48.71 32.33 36.82
CA SER A 491 -49.16 32.42 38.21
C SER A 491 -49.54 33.85 38.60
N LEU A 492 -48.73 34.84 38.22
CA LEU A 492 -49.01 36.26 38.48
C LEU A 492 -50.26 36.73 37.73
N ASP A 493 -50.40 36.41 36.44
CA ASP A 493 -51.57 36.78 35.64
C ASP A 493 -52.87 36.17 36.21
N LEU A 494 -52.82 34.90 36.63
CA LEU A 494 -53.96 34.24 37.29
C LEU A 494 -54.32 34.91 38.63
N HIS A 495 -53.31 35.25 39.43
CA HIS A 495 -53.51 35.86 40.74
C HIS A 495 -54.10 37.27 40.63
N ASP A 496 -53.51 38.10 39.76
CA ASP A 496 -53.83 39.53 39.71
C ASP A 496 -55.08 39.82 38.88
N ASP A 497 -55.34 39.08 37.79
CA ASP A 497 -56.52 39.33 36.96
C ASP A 497 -57.70 38.44 37.37
N ILE A 498 -57.55 37.12 37.26
CA ILE A 498 -58.68 36.20 37.40
C ILE A 498 -59.11 36.05 38.87
N CYS A 499 -58.17 35.84 39.79
CA CYS A 499 -58.51 35.67 41.21
C CYS A 499 -59.08 36.94 41.82
N GLN A 500 -58.59 38.13 41.45
CA GLN A 500 -59.14 39.40 41.95
C GLN A 500 -60.57 39.64 41.43
N ARG A 501 -60.82 39.41 40.14
CA ARG A 501 -62.18 39.53 39.57
C ARG A 501 -63.16 38.53 40.19
N LEU A 502 -62.75 37.27 40.35
CA LEU A 502 -63.58 36.26 40.98
C LEU A 502 -63.82 36.57 42.47
N ALA A 503 -62.85 37.15 43.17
CA ALA A 503 -63.04 37.61 44.55
C ALA A 503 -64.08 38.75 44.62
N ALA A 504 -64.01 39.72 43.71
CA ALA A 504 -65.02 40.79 43.62
C ALA A 504 -66.41 40.23 43.29
N MET A 505 -66.52 39.32 42.32
CA MET A 505 -67.79 38.64 41.98
C MET A 505 -68.34 37.85 43.17
N THR A 506 -67.49 37.13 43.89
CA THR A 506 -67.87 36.39 45.10
C THR A 506 -68.40 37.33 46.18
N MET A 507 -67.80 38.51 46.35
CA MET A 507 -68.26 39.53 47.31
C MET A 507 -69.63 40.10 46.93
N ILE A 508 -69.84 40.45 45.64
CA ILE A 508 -71.12 40.95 45.13
C ILE A 508 -72.21 39.88 45.30
N CYS A 509 -71.92 38.63 44.93
CA CYS A 509 -72.90 37.55 45.04
C CYS A 509 -73.26 37.26 46.50
N LYS A 510 -72.29 37.32 47.42
CA LYS A 510 -72.52 37.14 48.85
C LYS A 510 -73.46 38.19 49.43
N CYS A 511 -73.34 39.45 49.02
CA CYS A 511 -74.20 40.53 49.48
C CYS A 511 -75.66 40.39 49.00
N ALA A 512 -75.90 39.71 47.87
CA ALA A 512 -77.23 39.49 47.31
C ALA A 512 -77.80 38.08 47.60
N ALA A 513 -76.99 37.17 48.18
CA ALA A 513 -77.33 35.76 48.35
C ALA A 513 -78.51 35.51 49.31
N ASP A 514 -78.76 36.43 50.25
CA ASP A 514 -79.88 36.33 51.20
C ASP A 514 -81.24 36.70 50.56
N SER A 515 -81.22 37.30 49.36
CA SER A 515 -82.42 37.84 48.68
C SER A 515 -82.87 37.02 47.47
N ASP A 516 -82.02 36.16 46.89
CA ASP A 516 -82.32 35.37 45.70
C ASP A 516 -81.55 34.02 45.71
N PRO A 517 -82.23 32.86 45.67
CA PRO A 517 -81.61 31.53 45.57
C PRO A 517 -80.62 31.39 44.40
N THR A 518 -80.88 32.09 43.29
CA THR A 518 -80.02 32.10 42.09
C THR A 518 -78.66 32.76 42.40
N MET A 519 -78.65 33.81 43.23
CA MET A 519 -77.44 34.51 43.66
C MET A 519 -76.60 33.66 44.62
N LYS A 520 -77.23 32.80 45.43
CA LYS A 520 -76.53 31.81 46.26
C LYS A 520 -75.82 30.77 45.40
N THR A 521 -76.46 30.24 44.37
CA THR A 521 -75.81 29.31 43.43
C THR A 521 -74.66 29.96 42.68
N LEU A 522 -74.81 31.21 42.23
CA LEU A 522 -73.71 31.98 41.59
C LEU A 522 -72.56 32.25 42.56
N PHE A 523 -72.85 32.54 43.84
CA PHE A 523 -71.82 32.66 44.88
C PHE A 523 -71.04 31.35 45.05
N ASP A 524 -71.72 30.22 45.18
CA ASP A 524 -71.07 28.92 45.38
C ASP A 524 -70.19 28.56 44.16
N MET A 525 -70.68 28.77 42.94
CA MET A 525 -69.92 28.57 41.70
C MET A 525 -68.70 29.52 41.58
N ALA A 526 -68.87 30.81 41.87
CA ALA A 526 -67.78 31.78 41.80
C ALA A 526 -66.72 31.52 42.87
N ASN A 527 -67.14 31.13 44.08
CA ASN A 527 -66.25 30.81 45.18
C ASN A 527 -65.48 29.50 44.93
N GLU A 528 -66.15 28.48 44.39
CA GLU A 528 -65.47 27.24 43.97
C GLU A 528 -64.47 27.51 42.85
N THR A 529 -64.85 28.31 41.85
CA THR A 529 -63.97 28.70 40.74
C THR A 529 -62.78 29.54 41.24
N LEU A 530 -62.99 30.44 42.19
CA LEU A 530 -61.93 31.21 42.84
C LEU A 530 -60.94 30.30 43.57
N ARG A 531 -61.43 29.32 44.34
CA ARG A 531 -60.58 28.36 45.04
C ARG A 531 -59.76 27.53 44.05
N LYS A 532 -60.39 26.99 42.99
CA LYS A 532 -59.69 26.23 41.94
C LYS A 532 -58.67 27.07 41.18
N THR A 533 -58.99 28.33 40.86
CA THR A 533 -58.07 29.24 40.15
C THR A 533 -56.87 29.60 41.02
N ARG A 534 -57.08 29.89 42.32
CA ARG A 534 -55.98 30.09 43.28
C ARG A 534 -55.09 28.86 43.41
N GLN A 535 -55.70 27.68 43.45
CA GLN A 535 -54.98 26.42 43.45
C GLN A 535 -54.11 26.28 42.20
N TYR A 536 -54.63 26.55 41.00
CA TYR A 536 -53.84 26.50 39.75
C TYR A 536 -52.72 27.55 39.69
N ALA A 537 -52.96 28.77 40.20
CA ALA A 537 -51.92 29.78 40.32
C ALA A 537 -50.79 29.31 41.25
N HIS A 538 -51.15 28.70 42.38
CA HIS A 538 -50.20 28.16 43.36
C HIS A 538 -49.41 26.96 42.82
N GLU A 539 -50.08 26.03 42.14
CA GLU A 539 -49.43 24.91 41.45
C GLU A 539 -48.46 25.40 40.36
N SER A 540 -48.80 26.51 39.70
CA SER A 540 -47.97 27.15 38.68
C SER A 540 -46.77 27.88 39.25
N PHE A 541 -46.89 28.58 40.39
CA PHE A 541 -45.78 29.15 41.17
C PHE A 541 -46.11 29.28 42.67
N PRO A 542 -45.30 28.71 43.59
CA PRO A 542 -45.60 28.70 45.01
C PRO A 542 -45.20 30.04 45.65
N VAL A 543 -46.04 31.06 45.49
CA VAL A 543 -45.84 32.42 46.06
C VAL A 543 -45.73 32.38 47.59
N GLU A 544 -46.30 31.36 48.25
CA GLU A 544 -46.36 31.22 49.71
C GLU A 544 -45.03 30.77 50.38
N ILE A 545 -44.02 30.35 49.61
CA ILE A 545 -42.68 29.96 50.14
C ILE A 545 -42.00 31.13 50.88
N ASP A 546 -42.38 32.36 50.60
CA ASP A 546 -41.87 33.55 51.31
C ASP A 546 -42.46 33.72 52.72
N SER A 547 -43.57 33.03 53.02
CA SER A 547 -44.31 33.16 54.30
C SER A 547 -44.26 31.93 55.21
N LEU A 548 -43.80 30.78 54.70
CA LEU A 548 -43.76 29.49 55.40
C LEU A 548 -42.33 28.93 55.50
N ASP A 549 -42.03 28.14 56.54
CA ASP A 549 -40.81 27.34 56.55
C ASP A 549 -40.92 26.20 55.50
N LEU A 550 -39.78 25.77 54.94
CA LEU A 550 -39.76 24.78 53.86
C LEU A 550 -40.43 23.47 54.28
N SER A 551 -40.23 23.06 55.53
CA SER A 551 -40.88 21.85 56.06
C SER A 551 -42.39 21.96 56.13
N ASP A 552 -42.92 23.14 56.47
CA ASP A 552 -44.37 23.37 56.52
C ASP A 552 -44.96 23.40 55.11
N ALA A 553 -44.26 24.04 54.16
CA ALA A 553 -44.66 24.08 52.76
C ALA A 553 -44.68 22.68 52.13
N LEU A 554 -43.67 21.84 52.37
CA LEU A 554 -43.64 20.46 51.88
C LEU A 554 -44.70 19.58 52.54
N ASN A 555 -44.94 19.75 53.85
CA ASN A 555 -45.98 19.00 54.56
C ASN A 555 -47.36 19.34 53.98
N ARG A 556 -47.64 20.63 53.77
CA ARG A 556 -48.88 21.08 53.13
C ARG A 556 -49.02 20.55 51.71
N LEU A 557 -47.96 20.61 50.90
CA LEU A 557 -47.97 20.02 49.55
C LEU A 557 -48.30 18.52 49.57
N CYS A 558 -47.73 17.77 50.52
CA CYS A 558 -48.02 16.35 50.68
C CYS A 558 -49.49 16.13 51.08
N SER A 559 -50.03 16.91 52.01
CA SER A 559 -51.43 16.82 52.44
C SER A 559 -52.42 17.22 51.34
N ASP A 560 -52.12 18.26 50.57
CA ASP A 560 -52.98 18.71 49.46
C ASP A 560 -53.05 17.67 48.34
N MET A 561 -51.99 16.89 48.14
CA MET A 561 -51.92 15.80 47.16
C MET A 561 -52.43 14.46 47.71
N ASP A 562 -52.61 14.32 49.02
CA ASP A 562 -53.16 13.15 49.72
C ASP A 562 -54.70 13.18 49.62
N THR A 563 -55.21 13.03 48.40
CA THR A 563 -56.64 12.90 48.14
C THR A 563 -57.16 11.51 48.54
N ALA A 564 -58.47 11.29 48.64
CA ALA A 564 -59.04 10.00 49.04
C ALA A 564 -58.73 8.81 48.07
N GLU A 565 -57.98 9.05 46.99
CA GLU A 565 -57.45 8.05 46.07
C GLU A 565 -55.93 7.82 46.28
N LYS A 566 -55.44 6.61 45.97
CA LYS A 566 -54.02 6.24 46.07
C LYS A 566 -53.12 7.17 45.23
N PRO A 567 -51.86 7.45 45.64
CA PRO A 567 -51.10 6.85 46.76
C PRO A 567 -51.28 7.58 48.10
N VAL A 568 -51.07 6.86 49.21
CA VAL A 568 -50.96 7.46 50.55
C VAL A 568 -49.62 8.18 50.68
N ILE A 569 -49.63 9.48 50.97
CA ILE A 569 -48.41 10.30 51.05
C ILE A 569 -48.02 10.58 52.51
N SER A 570 -46.80 10.20 52.90
CA SER A 570 -46.26 10.49 54.24
C SER A 570 -45.07 11.43 54.19
N PHE A 571 -45.09 12.50 54.99
CA PHE A 571 -43.98 13.43 55.15
C PHE A 571 -43.27 13.23 56.50
N THR A 572 -41.94 13.18 56.52
CA THR A 572 -41.14 13.16 57.74
C THR A 572 -40.00 14.16 57.69
N ARG A 573 -39.80 14.89 58.80
CA ARG A 573 -38.68 15.81 58.98
C ARG A 573 -37.77 15.32 60.10
N SER A 574 -36.46 15.33 59.86
CA SER A 574 -35.43 15.01 60.86
C SER A 574 -34.33 16.09 60.90
N GLY A 575 -33.62 16.16 62.01
CA GLY A 575 -32.56 17.15 62.23
C GLY A 575 -33.05 18.54 62.67
N ARG A 576 -32.09 19.43 62.95
CA ARG A 576 -32.36 20.83 63.34
C ARG A 576 -32.39 21.69 62.09
N THR A 577 -33.47 22.45 61.90
CA THR A 577 -33.66 23.32 60.72
C THR A 577 -32.43 24.20 60.46
N ARG A 578 -32.03 24.28 59.19
CA ARG A 578 -30.91 25.11 58.72
C ARG A 578 -31.42 26.18 57.75
N PRO A 579 -30.81 27.37 57.71
CA PRO A 579 -31.19 28.41 56.77
C PRO A 579 -30.86 27.96 55.34
N LEU A 580 -31.89 27.86 54.50
CA LEU A 580 -31.77 27.73 53.05
C LEU A 580 -32.14 29.07 52.41
N THR A 581 -31.46 29.42 51.33
CA THR A 581 -31.83 30.60 50.52
C THR A 581 -33.23 30.42 49.93
N ARG A 582 -33.88 31.55 49.58
CA ARG A 582 -35.20 31.53 48.92
C ARG A 582 -35.21 30.64 47.68
N GLU A 583 -34.17 30.74 46.86
CA GLU A 583 -34.02 29.96 45.63
C GLU A 583 -33.89 28.46 45.92
N GLN A 584 -33.11 28.07 46.93
CA GLN A 584 -33.01 26.67 47.37
C GLN A 584 -34.36 26.12 47.85
N LYS A 585 -35.12 26.89 48.65
CA LYS A 585 -36.46 26.48 49.10
C LYS A 585 -37.41 26.24 47.92
N ILE A 586 -37.43 27.16 46.95
CA ILE A 586 -38.25 27.03 45.74
C ILE A 586 -37.85 25.78 44.95
N ASN A 587 -36.56 25.58 44.70
CA ASN A 587 -36.08 24.43 43.93
C ASN A 587 -36.36 23.09 44.62
N VAL A 588 -36.19 22.99 45.94
CA VAL A 588 -36.60 21.81 46.72
C VAL A 588 -38.09 21.55 46.60
N PHE A 589 -38.92 22.59 46.78
CA PHE A 589 -40.37 22.46 46.65
C PHE A 589 -40.79 21.96 45.27
N ARG A 590 -40.17 22.49 44.21
CA ARG A 590 -40.45 22.05 42.82
C ARG A 590 -39.99 20.64 42.53
N ILE A 591 -38.83 20.24 43.04
CA ILE A 591 -38.37 18.85 42.92
C ILE A 591 -39.38 17.92 43.58
N THR A 592 -39.86 18.26 44.79
CA THR A 592 -40.88 17.47 45.47
C THR A 592 -42.21 17.45 44.71
N GLN A 593 -42.66 18.60 44.21
CA GLN A 593 -43.90 18.70 43.43
C GLN A 593 -43.84 17.85 42.15
N GLU A 594 -42.77 17.98 41.37
CA GLU A 594 -42.57 17.21 40.14
C GLU A 594 -42.44 15.71 40.44
N ALA A 595 -41.73 15.32 41.50
CA ALA A 595 -41.61 13.94 41.92
C ALA A 595 -42.98 13.35 42.31
N LEU A 596 -43.76 14.05 43.15
CA LEU A 596 -45.10 13.60 43.54
C LEU A 596 -46.05 13.52 42.36
N GLN A 597 -46.04 14.50 41.44
CA GLN A 597 -46.84 14.44 40.22
C GLN A 597 -46.44 13.25 39.33
N ASN A 598 -45.15 12.97 39.21
CA ASN A 598 -44.67 11.79 38.47
C ASN A 598 -45.15 10.50 39.12
N VAL A 599 -45.17 10.42 40.46
CA VAL A 599 -45.72 9.25 41.16
C VAL A 599 -47.22 9.10 40.88
N VAL A 600 -48.01 10.15 41.07
CA VAL A 600 -49.47 10.14 40.84
C VAL A 600 -49.81 9.76 39.39
N LYS A 601 -49.07 10.29 38.41
CA LYS A 601 -49.37 10.07 36.98
C LYS A 601 -48.79 8.78 36.40
N HIS A 602 -47.70 8.25 36.95
CA HIS A 602 -46.89 7.24 36.28
C HIS A 602 -46.50 6.02 37.10
N ALA A 603 -46.52 6.08 38.45
CA ALA A 603 -45.97 5.00 39.26
C ALA A 603 -46.99 3.90 39.61
N GLU A 604 -48.29 4.22 39.63
CA GLU A 604 -49.35 3.38 40.22
C GLU A 604 -48.98 2.92 41.66
N ALA A 605 -48.34 3.82 42.41
CA ALA A 605 -47.87 3.55 43.76
C ALA A 605 -49.04 3.42 44.74
N GLY A 606 -48.88 2.57 45.76
CA GLY A 606 -49.76 2.52 46.92
C GLY A 606 -49.35 3.52 47.99
N LYS A 607 -48.05 3.81 48.10
CA LYS A 607 -47.47 4.68 49.13
C LYS A 607 -46.29 5.48 48.60
N VAL A 608 -46.19 6.74 49.05
CA VAL A 608 -45.01 7.59 48.86
C VAL A 608 -44.54 8.14 50.19
N THR A 609 -43.23 8.13 50.40
CA THR A 609 -42.59 8.74 51.57
C THR A 609 -41.66 9.87 51.12
N VAL A 610 -41.93 11.08 51.62
CA VAL A 610 -41.10 12.28 51.44
C VAL A 610 -40.36 12.54 52.76
N GLN A 611 -39.04 12.55 52.72
CA GLN A 611 -38.17 12.77 53.87
C GLN A 611 -37.31 14.00 53.64
N LEU A 612 -37.29 14.92 54.60
CA LEU A 612 -36.39 16.07 54.61
C LEU A 612 -35.51 16.00 55.85
N ASP A 613 -34.21 15.75 55.65
CA ASP A 613 -33.23 15.61 56.72
C ASP A 613 -32.26 16.80 56.74
N TYR A 614 -32.20 17.49 57.88
CA TYR A 614 -31.26 18.59 58.12
C TYR A 614 -30.00 18.07 58.83
N GLY A 615 -28.99 17.72 58.04
CA GLY A 615 -27.68 17.28 58.51
C GLY A 615 -26.76 18.42 58.96
N THR A 616 -25.53 18.06 59.34
CA THR A 616 -24.50 19.02 59.78
C THR A 616 -23.88 19.80 58.63
N SER A 617 -23.69 19.17 57.47
CA SER A 617 -23.04 19.75 56.28
C SER A 617 -23.93 19.79 55.03
N SER A 618 -25.13 19.19 55.09
CA SER A 618 -26.07 19.16 53.96
C SER A 618 -27.51 19.00 54.42
N VAL A 619 -28.45 19.41 53.55
CA VAL A 619 -29.88 19.10 53.65
C VAL A 619 -30.20 18.06 52.59
N THR A 620 -30.81 16.94 53.00
CA THR A 620 -31.14 15.83 52.10
C THR A 620 -32.66 15.70 51.95
N LEU A 621 -33.14 15.78 50.71
CA LEU A 621 -34.52 15.44 50.33
C LEU A 621 -34.52 14.03 49.73
N ALA A 622 -35.28 13.11 50.30
CA ALA A 622 -35.48 11.78 49.75
C ALA A 622 -36.97 11.52 49.51
N ILE A 623 -37.33 11.07 48.30
CA ILE A 623 -38.70 10.75 47.91
C ILE A 623 -38.71 9.31 47.41
N THR A 624 -39.45 8.44 48.09
CA THR A 624 -39.50 7.01 47.79
C THR A 624 -40.95 6.57 47.56
N ASP A 625 -41.24 6.01 46.38
CA ASP A 625 -42.52 5.35 46.08
C ASP A 625 -42.37 3.82 46.06
N ASP A 626 -43.48 3.10 46.13
CA ASP A 626 -43.55 1.63 46.04
C ASP A 626 -44.17 1.13 44.72
N GLY A 627 -44.22 1.97 43.68
CA GLY A 627 -44.86 1.68 42.41
C GLY A 627 -44.04 0.78 41.47
N HIS A 628 -44.36 0.81 40.18
CA HIS A 628 -43.74 -0.06 39.17
C HIS A 628 -42.25 0.22 38.92
N GLY A 629 -41.70 1.31 39.47
CA GLY A 629 -40.28 1.63 39.49
C GLY A 629 -39.70 2.20 38.18
N TYR A 630 -38.72 3.08 38.32
CA TYR A 630 -37.98 3.68 37.21
C TYR A 630 -36.84 2.78 36.72
N GLU A 631 -37.02 2.08 35.60
CA GLU A 631 -35.92 1.36 34.92
C GLU A 631 -35.08 2.33 34.08
N GLN A 632 -33.91 2.68 34.59
CA GLN A 632 -32.83 3.14 33.71
C GLN A 632 -32.35 1.88 32.96
N ASN A 633 -32.65 1.73 31.67
CA ASN A 633 -32.16 0.61 30.85
C ASN A 633 -30.62 0.56 30.88
N GLY A 634 -30.06 -0.05 31.91
CA GLY A 634 -28.69 -0.48 32.02
C GLY A 634 -28.61 -1.86 31.42
N LYS A 635 -28.02 -1.94 30.22
CA LYS A 635 -27.76 -3.14 29.40
C LYS A 635 -28.88 -3.52 28.41
N GLU A 636 -28.80 -2.96 27.20
CA GLU A 636 -29.20 -3.68 25.97
C GLU A 636 -28.04 -3.66 24.96
N PRO A 637 -27.93 -4.68 24.08
CA PRO A 637 -26.80 -4.88 23.18
C PRO A 637 -26.72 -3.77 22.12
N ALA A 638 -25.50 -3.52 21.66
CA ALA A 638 -25.06 -2.36 20.86
C ALA A 638 -25.67 -2.18 19.44
N LEU A 639 -26.88 -2.67 19.14
CA LEU A 639 -27.36 -2.81 17.76
C LEU A 639 -28.75 -2.22 17.49
N ARG A 640 -29.15 -1.09 18.10
CA ARG A 640 -30.22 -0.21 17.58
C ARG A 640 -29.98 1.28 17.88
N LYS A 641 -29.06 1.90 17.13
CA LYS A 641 -28.86 3.37 17.11
C LYS A 641 -30.11 4.05 16.51
N ASN A 642 -31.04 4.53 17.34
CA ASN A 642 -31.88 5.74 17.10
C ASN A 642 -33.09 5.90 18.05
N ARG A 643 -33.26 5.09 19.09
CA ARG A 643 -34.28 5.34 20.12
C ARG A 643 -33.73 5.16 21.54
N ARG A 644 -32.78 6.01 21.94
CA ARG A 644 -32.68 6.36 23.37
C ARG A 644 -34.00 7.06 23.71
N ARG A 645 -34.90 6.43 24.47
CA ARG A 645 -36.01 7.19 25.09
C ARG A 645 -35.35 8.30 25.91
N PRO A 646 -35.55 9.59 25.58
CA PRO A 646 -34.99 10.67 26.36
C PRO A 646 -35.42 10.52 27.81
N ARG A 647 -34.56 10.83 28.80
CA ARG A 647 -35.05 11.09 30.15
C ARG A 647 -36.18 12.12 30.02
N GLY A 648 -37.34 11.83 30.61
CA GLY A 648 -38.50 12.73 30.54
C GLY A 648 -38.13 14.14 31.01
N LEU A 649 -38.79 15.16 30.44
CA LEU A 649 -38.50 16.57 30.75
C LEU A 649 -38.56 16.85 32.26
N GLY A 650 -39.45 16.18 32.98
CA GLY A 650 -39.60 16.27 34.44
C GLY A 650 -38.34 15.86 35.21
N ILE A 651 -37.70 14.75 34.84
CA ILE A 651 -36.47 14.28 35.51
C ILE A 651 -35.30 15.23 35.23
N ARG A 652 -35.17 15.70 33.98
CA ARG A 652 -34.14 16.69 33.61
C ARG A 652 -34.34 18.02 34.35
N SER A 653 -35.59 18.43 34.55
CA SER A 653 -35.94 19.60 35.36
C SER A 653 -35.51 19.42 36.82
N MET A 654 -35.79 18.26 37.44
CA MET A 654 -35.37 17.98 38.82
C MET A 654 -33.84 17.96 38.98
N GLU A 655 -33.13 17.33 38.04
CA GLU A 655 -31.66 17.28 38.01
C GLU A 655 -31.05 18.68 37.84
N TYR A 656 -31.58 19.49 36.92
CA TYR A 656 -31.17 20.89 36.72
C TYR A 656 -31.35 21.72 38.00
N ARG A 657 -32.50 21.60 38.67
CA ARG A 657 -32.79 22.34 39.92
C ARG A 657 -31.87 21.95 41.06
N ALA A 658 -31.52 20.67 41.19
CA ALA A 658 -30.52 20.24 42.16
C ALA A 658 -29.16 20.90 41.91
N HIS A 659 -28.73 20.97 40.65
CA HIS A 659 -27.48 21.63 40.26
C HIS A 659 -27.50 23.15 40.47
N GLN A 660 -28.63 23.84 40.26
CA GLN A 660 -28.77 25.27 40.58
C GLN A 660 -28.58 25.57 42.08
N MET A 661 -28.67 24.55 42.94
CA MET A 661 -28.45 24.66 44.38
C MET A 661 -27.06 24.15 44.82
N ASP A 662 -26.13 23.94 43.88
CA ASP A 662 -24.85 23.25 44.10
C ASP A 662 -25.01 21.84 44.70
N GLY A 663 -26.19 21.23 44.54
CA GLY A 663 -26.54 19.92 45.09
C GLY A 663 -26.33 18.77 44.11
N SER A 664 -26.38 17.54 44.64
CA SER A 664 -26.36 16.30 43.85
C SER A 664 -27.76 15.71 43.73
N PHE A 665 -28.09 15.16 42.56
CA PHE A 665 -29.34 14.44 42.29
C PHE A 665 -29.06 12.97 41.95
N THR A 666 -29.72 12.06 42.65
CA THR A 666 -29.65 10.63 42.40
C THR A 666 -31.06 10.07 42.25
N ILE A 667 -31.27 9.25 41.22
CA ILE A 667 -32.51 8.49 41.04
C ILE A 667 -32.17 7.01 40.90
N THR A 668 -32.79 6.18 41.74
CA THR A 668 -32.62 4.73 41.73
C THR A 668 -33.99 4.08 41.72
N GLY A 669 -34.20 3.12 40.83
CA GLY A 669 -35.45 2.36 40.76
C GLY A 669 -35.19 0.96 40.21
N LYS A 670 -36.06 0.02 40.56
CA LYS A 670 -36.09 -1.33 39.97
C LYS A 670 -37.54 -1.67 39.64
N LYS A 671 -37.76 -2.38 38.54
CA LYS A 671 -39.10 -2.78 38.11
C LYS A 671 -39.84 -3.51 39.24
N GLY A 672 -41.04 -3.03 39.55
CA GLY A 672 -41.91 -3.54 40.62
C GLY A 672 -41.40 -3.29 42.04
N LYS A 673 -40.40 -2.42 42.25
CA LYS A 673 -39.86 -2.09 43.59
C LYS A 673 -39.83 -0.58 43.88
N GLY A 674 -40.59 0.20 43.11
CA GLY A 674 -40.67 1.64 43.27
C GLY A 674 -39.43 2.41 42.82
N THR A 675 -39.49 3.73 43.02
CA THR A 675 -38.41 4.67 42.70
C THR A 675 -38.01 5.46 43.94
N ARG A 676 -36.72 5.70 44.10
CA ARG A 676 -36.16 6.62 45.09
C ARG A 676 -35.41 7.74 44.38
N ILE A 677 -35.85 8.97 44.62
CA ILE A 677 -35.17 10.21 44.25
C ILE A 677 -34.51 10.76 45.50
N GLU A 678 -33.25 11.15 45.39
CA GLU A 678 -32.47 11.74 46.48
C GLU A 678 -31.74 12.99 45.99
N VAL A 679 -31.92 14.09 46.72
CA VAL A 679 -31.26 15.37 46.45
C VAL A 679 -30.51 15.80 47.70
N VAL A 680 -29.21 16.02 47.56
CA VAL A 680 -28.33 16.46 48.65
C VAL A 680 -27.88 17.88 48.34
N ILE A 681 -28.19 18.82 49.23
CA ILE A 681 -27.89 20.24 49.07
C ILE A 681 -26.83 20.59 50.10
N PRO A 682 -25.62 21.02 49.70
CA PRO A 682 -24.62 21.46 50.65
C PRO A 682 -25.09 22.71 51.39
N VAL A 683 -24.90 22.74 52.71
CA VAL A 683 -25.12 23.96 53.51
C VAL A 683 -23.78 24.42 54.06
N THR A 684 -23.38 25.65 53.71
CA THR A 684 -22.24 26.30 54.35
C THR A 684 -22.63 26.65 55.79
N GLY A 685 -21.91 26.11 56.77
CA GLY A 685 -22.17 26.33 58.18
C GLY A 685 -22.06 27.82 58.54
N GLY A 686 -23.21 28.51 58.62
CA GLY A 686 -23.32 29.77 59.33
C GLY A 686 -23.53 29.48 60.81
N GLU A 687 -22.51 29.73 61.63
CA GLU A 687 -22.69 29.95 63.07
C GLU A 687 -23.42 31.28 63.26
N GLN A 688 -24.65 31.22 63.78
CA GLN A 688 -25.07 31.89 65.02
C GLN A 688 -26.42 31.33 65.47
#